data_AF-A0A7X6BK37-F1
#
_entry.id   AF-A0A7X6BK37-F1
#
_cell.length_a   1.000
_cell.length_b   1.000
_cell.length_c   1.000
_cell.angle_alpha   90.00
_cell.angle_beta   90.00
_cell.angle_gamma   90.00
#
_symmetry.space_group_name_H-M   'P 1'
#
loop_
_entity.id
_entity.type
_entity.pdbx_description
1 polymer ?
#
loop_
_entity_poly.entity_id
_entity_poly.type
_entity_poly.pdbx_seq_one_letter_code
_entity_poly.pdbx_strand_id
1 'polypeptide(L)'
;MNHFIRLFLSGVLLLTFSGLFGQEQEDRLLQLMKQELKYNMEELKKQESAPYYMNLRVMDDYTVTVTSSFGAVAVSNENHSRMLVPQIRLGSPELDNFKYNQQGGVAGEKARGAQGVFLPLDDAAPEAIREAIWRETLKRYEFARNMYDQVKTKTSMSVEDEDKAPCFSEAPVEYYYEAPVPAGKQNVDIRVWEKRMNEVSAVFKACPVLREGAANFSFQVLRTYFVNSEGTVVVQNRVAARVTLSASLNAADGMKLPLNASYFAYTPDELPGNAQMIADAEDIVKRLLALRDAPVADPYTGPSILSGSASGVFFHEIFGHRLEGHRLKTGGQTFKKMVGEQVLPVEFQVYCDPLLEHYAGTDMYGYYRYDDEGVKARRVDNVVNGVLKEFLMSRIPLDGFPVSNGHGRTSGGGDPVSRQSNLVIETTRPYSEKELRTMLIAEAKKQGKEYGYYFQTVTSGFTYTGEGGSLNSFNVTPLEVFRVFVDGRPDELVRGVDMIGTPLSMFSNIMAAGDKPSVFTGVCGAESGWVPVTASSPTIFVSQIETQRRAQARDIAPILPSPQPENIAVGDTDKIIFAAMRSELDRNRAALILPGGPKPYYISYTIARYRHFQIIGSLGGLLHSSVSPWRMNGGTQVMLGDYQNNSNVQYLEQIAPVQLPSEVDYDVIRRGLWESSDMMYKYSLGMMAQKTNYLQQNPLPADEAGLADMQPLPAVTHLEEREMPFVIDSVAFDQLVMELSAVFKDYKDIYNSSVMLNGLEMDIYRLTTEGVQLKKPGGAISLAVSGSVRCDDGSSLSDSFSLSLQNPAELPSIEQLKERAKAFAEGLLRLKSTPVVTEYYNGPVMFEGGAVATILANNLLNRGGLIATRSLGPTRGGLADQFGQRIIDSHLTVKNYTAKKEYNGTPLYGYYEVDGEGVTPEAEMTLVDKGVFGKMLNGRIPTKNALETTGSSRFMMIPQSPTVATGTGTIHVQVDKGISHEKMKKALIKAAKEAGQSCAYIVRGISGATLEVYRVDLKDGRETRVRATSFRLPDLTKLLKLVAISSKEEVLNYLPNNYPASMIYPAGVIVDGLVIEKATVKAEKEPVLTLPQQRK
;
A
#
# COMPACT_ATOMS: atom_id res chain seq x y z
N MET A 1 19.39 15.40 63.31
CA MET A 1 18.38 14.75 62.45
C MET A 1 18.05 15.56 61.17
N ASN A 2 17.82 16.88 61.25
CA ASN A 2 17.48 17.71 60.07
C ASN A 2 18.57 17.89 58.99
N HIS A 3 19.86 17.73 59.33
CA HIS A 3 20.94 17.87 58.35
C HIS A 3 21.13 16.61 57.49
N PHE A 4 20.95 15.43 58.08
CA PHE A 4 21.02 14.14 57.37
C PHE A 4 19.84 13.94 56.42
N ILE A 5 18.63 14.39 56.78
CA ILE A 5 17.45 14.30 55.91
C ILE A 5 17.58 15.21 54.68
N ARG A 6 18.17 16.41 54.81
CA ARG A 6 18.44 17.30 53.68
C ARG A 6 19.55 16.78 52.76
N LEU A 7 20.62 16.21 53.31
CA LEU A 7 21.68 15.56 52.51
C LEU A 7 21.18 14.30 51.78
N PHE A 8 20.29 13.53 52.41
CA PHE A 8 19.67 12.35 51.79
C PHE A 8 18.69 12.73 50.68
N LEU A 9 17.84 13.75 50.88
CA LEU A 9 16.95 14.29 49.83
C LEU A 9 17.72 14.95 48.68
N SER A 10 18.85 15.61 48.95
CA SER A 10 19.72 16.19 47.91
C SER A 10 20.49 15.11 47.14
N GLY A 11 20.94 14.05 47.82
CA GLY A 11 21.62 12.91 47.21
C GLY A 11 20.69 12.05 46.34
N VAL A 12 19.44 11.87 46.76
CA VAL A 12 18.42 11.18 45.95
C VAL A 12 18.01 12.01 44.73
N LEU A 13 17.88 13.35 44.85
CA LEU A 13 17.66 14.23 43.69
C LEU A 13 18.83 14.19 42.69
N LEU A 14 20.08 14.26 43.17
CA LEU A 14 21.27 14.19 42.32
C LEU A 14 21.42 12.84 41.59
N LEU A 15 21.07 11.73 42.23
CA LEU A 15 21.11 10.40 41.63
C LEU A 15 20.03 10.18 40.55
N THR A 16 18.83 10.76 40.72
CA THR A 16 17.77 10.68 39.71
C THR A 16 18.03 11.59 38.50
N PHE A 17 18.63 12.78 38.71
CA PHE A 17 18.99 13.66 37.60
C PHE A 17 20.22 13.14 36.81
N SER A 18 21.22 12.52 37.48
CA SER A 18 22.36 11.94 36.76
C SER A 18 21.99 10.75 35.86
N GLY A 19 20.95 9.97 36.21
CA GLY A 19 20.51 8.82 35.43
C GLY A 19 19.86 9.20 34.09
N LEU A 20 19.00 10.23 34.10
CA LEU A 20 18.32 10.73 32.89
C LEU A 20 19.29 11.41 31.91
N PHE A 21 20.22 12.23 32.42
CA PHE A 21 21.29 12.82 31.61
C PHE A 21 22.24 11.77 31.03
N GLY A 22 22.52 10.70 31.78
CA GLY A 22 23.31 9.56 31.28
C GLY A 22 22.63 8.81 30.14
N GLN A 23 21.32 8.53 30.26
CA GLN A 23 20.56 7.81 29.24
C GLN A 23 20.44 8.58 27.92
N GLU A 24 20.24 9.90 27.94
CA GLU A 24 20.24 10.70 26.72
C GLU A 24 21.62 10.72 26.03
N GLN A 25 22.69 10.81 26.82
CA GLN A 25 24.05 10.82 26.27
C GLN A 25 24.39 9.47 25.61
N GLU A 26 23.75 8.38 26.05
CA GLU A 26 23.84 7.04 25.47
C GLU A 26 22.90 6.84 24.26
N ASP A 27 21.92 7.71 24.02
CA ASP A 27 20.96 7.65 22.91
C ASP A 27 21.65 8.01 21.57
N ARG A 28 22.20 6.99 20.91
CA ARG A 28 23.04 7.14 19.72
C ARG A 28 22.30 7.78 18.55
N LEU A 29 21.04 7.42 18.31
CA LEU A 29 20.23 8.02 17.25
C LEU A 29 20.08 9.52 17.47
N LEU A 30 19.71 9.94 18.69
CA LEU A 30 19.57 11.36 19.01
C LEU A 30 20.87 12.13 18.79
N GLN A 31 22.01 11.56 19.22
CA GLN A 31 23.31 12.20 19.02
C GLN A 31 23.67 12.31 17.52
N LEU A 32 23.40 11.27 16.73
CA LEU A 32 23.60 11.31 15.27
C LEU A 32 22.72 12.37 14.60
N MET A 33 21.44 12.47 14.98
CA MET A 33 20.54 13.50 14.46
C MET A 33 21.06 14.91 14.76
N LYS A 34 21.49 15.18 16.00
CA LYS A 34 22.08 16.47 16.39
C LYS A 34 23.32 16.80 15.55
N GLN A 35 24.22 15.83 15.37
CA GLN A 35 25.44 16.00 14.57
C GLN A 35 25.15 16.28 13.10
N GLU A 36 24.28 15.47 12.48
CA GLU A 36 23.95 15.61 11.06
C GLU A 36 23.16 16.89 10.78
N LEU A 37 22.21 17.27 11.64
CA LEU A 37 21.50 18.54 11.52
C LEU A 37 22.48 19.72 11.54
N LYS A 38 23.41 19.74 12.51
CA LYS A 38 24.42 20.79 12.63
C LYS A 38 25.28 20.88 11.35
N TYR A 39 25.84 19.76 10.93
CA TYR A 39 26.66 19.69 9.70
C TYR A 39 25.87 20.16 8.47
N ASN A 40 24.67 19.62 8.26
CA ASN A 40 23.85 19.96 7.10
C ASN A 40 23.48 21.46 7.08
N MET A 41 23.13 22.03 8.23
CA MET A 41 22.82 23.45 8.34
C MET A 41 24.05 24.33 8.06
N GLU A 42 25.22 23.97 8.60
CA GLU A 42 26.48 24.71 8.38
C GLU A 42 26.91 24.70 6.90
N GLU A 43 26.77 23.57 6.21
CA GLU A 43 27.12 23.46 4.78
C GLU A 43 26.08 24.11 3.86
N LEU A 44 24.78 23.93 4.13
CA LEU A 44 23.72 24.54 3.31
C LEU A 44 23.67 26.07 3.45
N LYS A 45 24.07 26.63 4.60
CA LYS A 45 24.21 28.10 4.77
C LYS A 45 25.23 28.74 3.83
N LYS A 46 26.15 27.96 3.25
CA LYS A 46 27.15 28.45 2.28
C LYS A 46 26.60 28.54 0.85
N GLN A 47 25.40 28.02 0.60
CA GLN A 47 24.77 28.01 -0.71
C GLN A 47 24.00 29.31 -0.97
N GLU A 48 23.75 29.63 -2.24
CA GLU A 48 22.98 30.83 -2.64
C GLU A 48 21.58 30.87 -1.99
N SER A 49 20.91 29.71 -1.93
CA SER A 49 19.62 29.56 -1.26
C SER A 49 19.82 29.04 0.16
N ALA A 50 20.42 29.86 1.03
CA ALA A 50 20.70 29.46 2.41
C ALA A 50 19.40 29.20 3.20
N PRO A 51 19.31 28.06 3.92
CA PRO A 51 18.19 27.82 4.83
C PRO A 51 18.29 28.70 6.06
N TYR A 52 17.15 29.25 6.48
CA TYR A 52 17.04 29.98 7.75
C TYR A 52 16.56 29.06 8.88
N TYR A 53 15.87 27.96 8.55
CA TYR A 53 15.40 26.96 9.51
C TYR A 53 15.49 25.54 8.94
N MET A 54 15.88 24.58 9.79
CA MET A 54 15.87 23.15 9.49
C MET A 54 15.47 22.33 10.72
N ASN A 55 14.82 21.19 10.50
CA ASN A 55 14.64 20.17 11.52
C ASN A 55 14.84 18.75 10.98
N LEU A 56 15.04 17.81 11.90
CA LEU A 56 14.98 16.38 11.67
C LEU A 56 13.97 15.79 12.66
N ARG A 57 12.91 15.17 12.13
CA ARG A 57 11.97 14.37 12.93
C ARG A 57 12.11 12.89 12.59
N VAL A 58 12.30 12.04 13.60
CA VAL A 58 12.26 10.58 13.44
C VAL A 58 11.08 10.01 14.19
N MET A 59 10.28 9.19 13.52
CA MET A 59 9.20 8.39 14.09
C MET A 59 9.66 6.94 14.17
N ASP A 60 9.88 6.44 15.38
CA ASP A 60 10.20 5.05 15.69
C ASP A 60 8.90 4.36 16.16
N ASP A 61 8.30 3.57 15.28
CA ASP A 61 6.93 3.06 15.39
C ASP A 61 6.92 1.54 15.48
N TYR A 62 6.57 1.03 16.66
CA TYR A 62 6.30 -0.38 16.93
C TYR A 62 4.80 -0.60 17.02
N THR A 63 4.25 -1.50 16.21
CA THR A 63 2.82 -1.80 16.17
C THR A 63 2.55 -3.31 16.12
N VAL A 64 1.60 -3.76 16.94
CA VAL A 64 1.01 -5.11 16.90
C VAL A 64 -0.46 -4.98 16.51
N THR A 65 -0.90 -5.74 15.51
CA THR A 65 -2.30 -5.78 15.06
C THR A 65 -2.79 -7.21 14.95
N VAL A 66 -3.95 -7.50 15.56
CA VAL A 66 -4.67 -8.76 15.43
C VAL A 66 -6.10 -8.47 14.98
N THR A 67 -6.53 -9.08 13.88
CA THR A 67 -7.90 -9.02 13.39
C THR A 67 -8.45 -10.42 13.29
N SER A 68 -9.56 -10.68 13.98
CA SER A 68 -10.34 -11.91 13.84
C SER A 68 -11.69 -11.59 13.22
N SER A 69 -12.14 -12.44 12.31
CA SER A 69 -13.42 -12.32 11.62
C SER A 69 -14.19 -13.61 11.82
N PHE A 70 -15.42 -13.50 12.33
CA PHE A 70 -16.28 -14.64 12.63
C PHE A 70 -15.53 -15.74 13.39
N GLY A 71 -14.71 -15.42 14.38
CA GLY A 71 -14.02 -16.41 15.21
C GLY A 71 -12.75 -17.05 14.63
N ALA A 72 -12.28 -16.60 13.46
CA ALA A 72 -11.02 -17.03 12.86
C ALA A 72 -10.09 -15.84 12.63
N VAL A 73 -8.78 -16.02 12.89
CA VAL A 73 -7.80 -14.95 12.68
C VAL A 73 -7.69 -14.64 11.19
N ALA A 74 -7.94 -13.39 10.80
CA ALA A 74 -7.80 -12.90 9.43
C ALA A 74 -6.43 -12.27 9.18
N VAL A 75 -5.92 -11.50 10.16
CA VAL A 75 -4.61 -10.81 10.09
C VAL A 75 -3.98 -10.83 11.47
N SER A 76 -2.67 -11.09 11.56
CA SER A 76 -1.91 -11.06 12.80
C SER A 76 -0.47 -10.65 12.50
N ASN A 77 -0.12 -9.39 12.72
CA ASN A 77 1.20 -8.87 12.34
C ASN A 77 1.81 -8.07 13.49
N GLU A 78 3.14 -8.13 13.55
CA GLU A 78 3.99 -7.25 14.34
C GLU A 78 4.89 -6.50 13.35
N ASN A 79 5.02 -5.19 13.54
CA ASN A 79 5.81 -4.34 12.66
C ASN A 79 6.60 -3.33 13.48
N HIS A 80 7.86 -3.12 13.11
CA HIS A 80 8.72 -2.09 13.67
C HIS A 80 9.37 -1.32 12.53
N SER A 81 9.24 0.00 12.54
CA SER A 81 9.81 0.85 11.50
C SER A 81 10.30 2.17 12.07
N ARG A 82 11.37 2.71 11.49
CA ARG A 82 11.90 4.03 11.85
C ARG A 82 11.93 4.92 10.62
N MET A 83 11.22 6.04 10.64
CA MET A 83 11.11 6.96 9.50
C MET A 83 11.63 8.35 9.86
N LEU A 84 12.55 8.89 9.06
CA LEU A 84 13.06 10.25 9.15
C LEU A 84 12.32 11.17 8.18
N VAL A 85 11.95 12.36 8.67
CA VAL A 85 11.33 13.44 7.90
C VAL A 85 12.06 14.76 8.18
N PRO A 86 12.94 15.22 7.27
CA PRO A 86 13.56 16.54 7.39
C PRO A 86 12.62 17.65 6.89
N GLN A 87 12.59 18.80 7.58
CA GLN A 87 11.98 20.02 7.05
C GLN A 87 13.07 21.08 6.81
N ILE A 88 12.99 21.76 5.68
CA ILE A 88 13.93 22.82 5.30
C ILE A 88 13.13 24.04 4.84
N ARG A 89 13.45 25.21 5.41
CA ARG A 89 12.86 26.49 5.02
C ARG A 89 13.90 27.44 4.47
N LEU A 90 13.63 27.98 3.28
CA LEU A 90 14.49 28.89 2.52
C LEU A 90 13.80 30.25 2.37
N GLY A 91 14.58 31.33 2.42
CA GLY A 91 14.07 32.70 2.39
C GLY A 91 14.12 33.35 3.77
N SER A 92 12.98 33.78 4.27
CA SER A 92 12.83 34.46 5.56
C SER A 92 11.52 34.04 6.25
N PRO A 93 11.36 34.26 7.56
CA PRO A 93 10.07 34.04 8.23
C PRO A 93 8.90 34.74 7.55
N GLU A 94 9.11 35.90 6.92
CA GLU A 94 8.07 36.68 6.24
C GLU A 94 7.67 36.10 4.87
N LEU A 95 8.63 35.52 4.15
CA LEU A 95 8.44 34.94 2.82
C LEU A 95 9.38 33.76 2.61
N ASP A 96 8.82 32.55 2.56
CA ASP A 96 9.55 31.31 2.34
C ASP A 96 8.86 30.35 1.36
N ASN A 97 9.46 29.17 1.18
CA ASN A 97 8.98 28.11 0.28
C ASN A 97 7.58 27.56 0.60
N PHE A 98 6.96 27.90 1.74
CA PHE A 98 5.60 27.48 2.09
C PHE A 98 4.55 28.59 1.97
N LYS A 99 4.90 29.82 1.54
CA LYS A 99 3.93 30.94 1.44
C LYS A 99 2.66 30.59 0.65
N TYR A 100 2.82 29.95 -0.51
CA TYR A 100 1.72 29.59 -1.42
C TYR A 100 1.61 28.09 -1.69
N ASN A 101 2.48 27.30 -1.06
CA ASN A 101 2.54 25.86 -1.23
C ASN A 101 1.96 25.21 0.03
N GLN A 102 1.14 24.19 -0.16
CA GLN A 102 0.48 23.53 0.96
C GLN A 102 1.52 22.80 1.83
N GLN A 103 1.70 23.28 3.06
CA GLN A 103 2.37 22.52 4.11
C GLN A 103 1.49 21.31 4.47
N GLY A 104 2.10 20.15 4.69
CA GLY A 104 1.40 18.90 5.01
C GLY A 104 0.90 18.09 3.81
N GLY A 105 0.61 18.69 2.66
CA GLY A 105 0.09 17.96 1.49
C GLY A 105 1.12 17.09 0.75
N VAL A 106 0.64 15.99 0.14
CA VAL A 106 1.40 15.17 -0.82
C VAL A 106 1.28 15.83 -2.22
N ALA A 107 2.15 16.78 -2.56
CA ALA A 107 1.88 17.73 -3.65
C ALA A 107 2.08 17.22 -5.13
N GLY A 108 1.22 16.35 -5.65
CA GLY A 108 1.02 16.16 -7.11
C GLY A 108 1.96 15.21 -7.87
N GLU A 109 1.75 15.03 -9.20
CA GLU A 109 2.46 14.06 -10.07
C GLU A 109 3.99 14.23 -10.12
N LYS A 110 4.50 15.40 -9.69
CA LYS A 110 5.93 15.69 -9.52
C LYS A 110 6.39 15.70 -8.05
N ALA A 111 5.49 15.60 -7.05
CA ALA A 111 5.86 15.35 -5.65
C ALA A 111 6.12 13.88 -5.35
N ARG A 112 7.17 13.36 -5.99
CA ARG A 112 8.06 12.43 -5.30
C ARG A 112 8.86 13.12 -4.18
N GLY A 113 8.61 14.41 -3.93
CA GLY A 113 9.19 15.28 -2.92
C GLY A 113 8.83 14.85 -1.50
N ALA A 114 9.48 13.76 -1.09
CA ALA A 114 9.86 13.46 0.27
C ALA A 114 8.75 12.94 1.22
N GLN A 115 8.48 11.64 1.14
CA GLN A 115 7.65 10.87 2.09
C GLN A 115 8.44 10.46 3.35
N GLY A 116 9.59 11.10 3.61
CA GLY A 116 10.58 10.63 4.55
C GLY A 116 11.40 9.44 4.01
N VAL A 117 12.32 8.95 4.83
CA VAL A 117 13.20 7.83 4.53
C VAL A 117 13.24 6.86 5.70
N PHE A 118 13.22 5.55 5.43
CA PHE A 118 13.45 4.56 6.48
C PHE A 118 14.90 4.60 6.96
N LEU A 119 15.07 4.58 8.28
CA LEU A 119 16.36 4.46 8.95
C LEU A 119 16.56 3.01 9.43
N PRO A 120 17.80 2.57 9.63
CA PRO A 120 18.09 1.35 10.36
C PRO A 120 17.38 1.28 11.72
N LEU A 121 16.87 0.08 12.06
CA LEU A 121 16.23 -0.20 13.35
C LEU A 121 17.28 -0.29 14.47
N ASP A 122 18.49 -0.74 14.14
CA ASP A 122 19.63 -0.74 15.05
C ASP A 122 20.45 0.56 14.96
N ASP A 123 20.97 1.00 16.10
CA ASP A 123 21.89 2.14 16.18
C ASP A 123 23.36 1.71 15.98
N ALA A 124 23.60 0.48 15.50
CA ALA A 124 24.93 -0.09 15.31
C ALA A 124 25.51 0.20 13.91
N ALA A 125 24.70 0.71 12.98
CA ALA A 125 25.11 1.13 11.64
C ALA A 125 25.00 2.66 11.42
N PRO A 126 25.87 3.47 12.04
CA PRO A 126 25.82 4.93 11.91
C PRO A 126 26.02 5.42 10.47
N GLU A 127 26.79 4.72 9.63
CA GLU A 127 27.01 5.10 8.24
C GLU A 127 25.71 5.06 7.42
N ALA A 128 24.88 4.03 7.64
CA ALA A 128 23.59 3.86 6.98
C ALA A 128 22.59 4.97 7.39
N ILE A 129 22.54 5.28 8.70
CA ILE A 129 21.72 6.39 9.23
C ILE A 129 22.15 7.72 8.62
N ARG A 130 23.46 8.01 8.59
CA ARG A 130 24.00 9.26 8.02
C ARG A 130 23.72 9.38 6.52
N GLU A 131 23.88 8.30 5.75
CA GLU A 131 23.59 8.32 4.31
C GLU A 131 22.09 8.57 4.05
N ALA A 132 21.21 7.95 4.83
CA ALA A 132 19.77 8.19 4.74
C ALA A 132 19.42 9.65 5.08
N ILE A 133 19.97 10.21 6.17
CA ILE A 133 19.79 11.63 6.53
C ILE A 133 20.30 12.55 5.42
N TRP A 134 21.51 12.31 4.91
CA TRP A 134 22.11 13.10 3.83
C TRP A 134 21.25 13.11 2.57
N ARG A 135 20.84 11.93 2.10
CA ARG A 135 20.05 11.77 0.87
C ARG A 135 18.70 12.47 0.98
N GLU A 136 17.99 12.26 2.08
CA GLU A 136 16.67 12.84 2.28
C GLU A 136 16.75 14.36 2.52
N THR A 137 17.79 14.84 3.21
CA THR A 137 18.05 16.28 3.38
C THR A 137 18.31 16.96 2.04
N LEU A 138 19.15 16.38 1.17
CA LEU A 138 19.39 16.92 -0.18
C LEU A 138 18.12 16.98 -1.01
N LYS A 139 17.31 15.92 -0.97
CA LYS A 139 16.02 15.87 -1.67
C LYS A 139 15.05 16.93 -1.16
N ARG A 140 14.95 17.12 0.17
CA ARG A 140 14.14 18.15 0.81
C ARG A 140 14.65 19.56 0.50
N TYR A 141 15.96 19.75 0.37
CA TYR A 141 16.57 21.04 0.03
C TYR A 141 16.24 21.45 -1.40
N GLU A 142 16.41 20.54 -2.37
CA GLU A 142 16.04 20.79 -3.77
C GLU A 142 14.53 21.00 -3.94
N PHE A 143 13.71 20.27 -3.17
CA PHE A 143 12.27 20.55 -3.10
C PHE A 143 12.01 21.98 -2.60
N ALA A 144 12.60 22.38 -1.48
CA ALA A 144 12.44 23.70 -0.90
C ALA A 144 12.90 24.82 -1.85
N ARG A 145 14.00 24.61 -2.61
CA ARG A 145 14.47 25.56 -3.63
C ARG A 145 13.46 25.76 -4.74
N ASN A 146 12.99 24.67 -5.34
CA ASN A 146 11.98 24.72 -6.40
C ASN A 146 10.70 25.41 -5.93
N MET A 147 10.26 25.12 -4.70
CA MET A 147 9.10 25.76 -4.09
C MET A 147 9.33 27.25 -3.81
N TYR A 148 10.52 27.63 -3.33
CA TYR A 148 10.87 29.03 -3.10
C TYR A 148 10.93 29.85 -4.40
N ASP A 149 11.48 29.26 -5.48
CA ASP A 149 11.52 29.91 -6.80
C ASP A 149 10.10 30.14 -7.37
N GLN A 150 9.19 29.19 -7.15
CA GLN A 150 7.78 29.35 -7.49
C GLN A 150 7.12 30.44 -6.64
N VAL A 151 7.40 30.50 -5.34
CA VAL A 151 6.88 31.55 -4.45
C VAL A 151 7.35 32.93 -4.90
N LYS A 152 8.65 33.12 -5.20
CA LYS A 152 9.18 34.40 -5.72
C LYS A 152 8.45 34.84 -6.99
N THR A 153 8.27 33.92 -7.93
CA THR A 153 7.57 34.18 -9.20
C THR A 153 6.11 34.57 -8.95
N LYS A 154 5.40 33.77 -8.13
CA LYS A 154 3.98 34.00 -7.84
C LYS A 154 3.75 35.30 -7.07
N THR A 155 4.62 35.64 -6.12
CA THR A 155 4.54 36.91 -5.35
C THR A 155 4.59 38.11 -6.30
N SER A 156 5.44 38.08 -7.33
CA SER A 156 5.54 39.18 -8.31
C SER A 156 4.32 39.34 -9.23
N MET A 157 3.47 38.31 -9.31
CA MET A 157 2.32 38.23 -10.22
C MET A 157 0.97 38.22 -9.49
N SER A 158 0.97 38.25 -8.16
CA SER A 158 -0.23 38.15 -7.33
C SER A 158 -0.56 39.50 -6.70
N VAL A 159 -1.84 39.69 -6.37
CA VAL A 159 -2.26 40.80 -5.50
C VAL A 159 -1.82 40.54 -4.06
N GLU A 160 -1.79 41.58 -3.22
CA GLU A 160 -1.45 41.45 -1.80
C GLU A 160 -2.41 40.46 -1.10
N ASP A 161 -1.85 39.57 -0.28
CA ASP A 161 -2.65 38.62 0.51
C ASP A 161 -3.46 39.35 1.58
N GLU A 162 -4.69 38.89 1.83
CA GLU A 162 -5.52 39.42 2.93
C GLU A 162 -4.90 39.15 4.31
N ASP A 163 -4.19 38.03 4.46
CA ASP A 163 -3.46 37.66 5.67
C ASP A 163 -2.01 38.11 5.59
N LYS A 164 -1.60 38.94 6.55
CA LYS A 164 -0.27 39.59 6.61
C LYS A 164 0.72 38.88 7.54
N ALA A 165 0.30 37.82 8.21
CA ALA A 165 1.14 37.08 9.12
C ALA A 165 2.29 36.40 8.35
N PRO A 166 3.46 36.26 8.98
CA PRO A 166 4.61 35.62 8.36
C PRO A 166 4.30 34.17 7.95
N CYS A 167 5.16 33.58 7.12
CA CYS A 167 5.09 32.15 6.76
C CYS A 167 5.42 31.24 7.95
N PHE A 168 6.23 31.73 8.89
CA PHE A 168 6.71 30.95 10.01
C PHE A 168 6.87 31.82 11.26
N SER A 169 6.47 31.27 12.41
CA SER A 169 6.58 31.94 13.70
C SER A 169 7.78 31.44 14.49
N GLU A 170 8.30 32.30 15.37
CA GLU A 170 9.24 31.91 16.41
C GLU A 170 8.55 30.97 17.41
N ALA A 171 9.33 30.08 18.03
CA ALA A 171 8.87 29.20 19.10
C ALA A 171 9.94 29.15 20.21
N PRO A 172 9.55 28.92 21.47
CA PRO A 172 10.50 28.67 22.54
C PRO A 172 11.42 27.49 22.21
N VAL A 173 12.69 27.60 22.61
CA VAL A 173 13.62 26.48 22.56
C VAL A 173 13.26 25.51 23.68
N GLU A 174 12.82 24.32 23.31
CA GLU A 174 12.37 23.30 24.24
C GLU A 174 13.42 22.20 24.39
N TYR A 175 13.55 21.68 25.61
CA TYR A 175 14.38 20.52 25.90
C TYR A 175 13.57 19.50 26.70
N TYR A 176 13.30 18.36 26.08
CA TYR A 176 12.52 17.29 26.67
C TYR A 176 13.03 15.93 26.22
N TYR A 177 13.31 15.06 27.17
CA TYR A 177 13.74 13.69 26.90
C TYR A 177 12.96 12.72 27.78
N GLU A 178 12.27 11.78 27.14
CA GLU A 178 11.73 10.60 27.80
C GLU A 178 12.58 9.38 27.45
N ALA A 179 12.88 8.53 28.43
CA ALA A 179 13.50 7.23 28.17
C ALA A 179 12.58 6.35 27.29
N PRO A 180 13.15 5.39 26.52
CA PRO A 180 12.36 4.42 25.77
C PRO A 180 11.40 3.65 26.69
N VAL A 181 10.21 3.30 26.19
CA VAL A 181 9.30 2.41 26.91
C VAL A 181 10.01 1.07 27.16
N PRO A 182 10.04 0.54 28.40
CA PRO A 182 10.73 -0.71 28.69
C PRO A 182 10.21 -1.87 27.84
N ALA A 183 11.09 -2.73 27.30
CA ALA A 183 10.72 -3.84 26.43
C ALA A 183 9.62 -4.74 27.01
N GLY A 184 9.62 -4.98 28.32
CA GLY A 184 8.57 -5.77 29.00
C GLY A 184 7.17 -5.14 28.96
N LYS A 185 7.06 -3.81 28.78
CA LYS A 185 5.78 -3.10 28.59
C LYS A 185 5.39 -2.96 27.11
N GLN A 186 6.33 -3.20 26.19
CA GLN A 186 6.08 -3.24 24.75
C GLN A 186 5.64 -4.63 24.30
N ASN A 187 6.07 -5.67 25.02
CA ASN A 187 5.83 -7.05 24.64
C ASN A 187 4.35 -7.43 24.76
N VAL A 188 3.73 -7.74 23.63
CA VAL A 188 2.36 -8.24 23.55
C VAL A 188 2.38 -9.70 23.13
N ASP A 189 1.74 -10.56 23.93
CA ASP A 189 1.52 -11.96 23.51
C ASP A 189 0.43 -12.00 22.43
N ILE A 190 0.88 -12.04 21.17
CA ILE A 190 0.02 -12.08 20.00
C ILE A 190 -0.93 -13.29 20.04
N ARG A 191 -0.48 -14.46 20.53
CA ARG A 191 -1.29 -15.68 20.59
C ARG A 191 -2.45 -15.54 21.58
N VAL A 192 -2.22 -14.86 22.70
CA VAL A 192 -3.28 -14.55 23.66
C VAL A 192 -4.32 -13.62 23.02
N TRP A 193 -3.89 -12.60 22.28
CA TRP A 193 -4.81 -11.68 21.59
C TRP A 193 -5.55 -12.32 20.42
N GLU A 194 -4.90 -13.20 19.64
CA GLU A 194 -5.56 -14.04 18.63
C GLU A 194 -6.72 -14.82 19.24
N LYS A 195 -6.49 -15.49 20.37
CA LYS A 195 -7.53 -16.24 21.08
C LYS A 195 -8.66 -15.33 21.57
N ARG A 196 -8.34 -14.17 22.17
CA ARG A 196 -9.37 -13.22 22.64
C ARG A 196 -10.22 -12.68 21.49
N MET A 197 -9.60 -12.26 20.39
CA MET A 197 -10.32 -11.70 19.25
C MET A 197 -11.13 -12.78 18.51
N ASN A 198 -10.65 -14.03 18.46
CA ASN A 198 -11.46 -15.16 17.98
C ASN A 198 -12.70 -15.38 18.86
N GLU A 199 -12.54 -15.43 20.19
CA GLU A 199 -13.67 -15.63 21.10
C GLU A 199 -14.74 -14.54 20.97
N VAL A 200 -14.33 -13.27 20.89
CA VAL A 200 -15.26 -12.13 20.75
C VAL A 200 -15.95 -12.14 19.38
N SER A 201 -15.21 -12.33 18.29
CA SER A 201 -15.77 -12.28 16.93
C SER A 201 -16.61 -13.51 16.57
N ALA A 202 -16.47 -14.63 17.30
CA ALA A 202 -17.25 -15.84 17.07
C ALA A 202 -18.76 -15.63 17.26
N VAL A 203 -19.17 -14.69 18.11
CA VAL A 203 -20.59 -14.31 18.33
C VAL A 203 -21.30 -14.00 17.00
N PHE A 204 -20.60 -13.34 16.07
CA PHE A 204 -21.17 -12.97 14.78
C PHE A 204 -21.53 -14.19 13.91
N LYS A 205 -20.95 -15.38 14.13
CA LYS A 205 -21.31 -16.62 13.41
C LYS A 205 -22.80 -16.96 13.58
N ALA A 206 -23.41 -16.61 14.71
CA ALA A 206 -24.80 -16.93 15.02
C ALA A 206 -25.82 -16.15 14.15
N CYS A 207 -25.39 -15.08 13.47
CA CYS A 207 -26.27 -14.24 12.65
C CYS A 207 -25.97 -14.42 11.15
N PRO A 208 -26.74 -15.27 10.43
CA PRO A 208 -26.42 -15.63 9.04
C PRO A 208 -26.62 -14.49 8.03
N VAL A 209 -27.32 -13.42 8.42
CA VAL A 209 -27.56 -12.26 7.54
C VAL A 209 -26.46 -11.22 7.59
N LEU A 210 -25.48 -11.35 8.50
CA LEU A 210 -24.31 -10.48 8.49
C LEU A 210 -23.52 -10.65 7.19
N ARG A 211 -22.79 -9.61 6.81
CA ARG A 211 -21.72 -9.65 5.80
C ARG A 211 -20.37 -9.65 6.48
N GLU A 212 -20.23 -8.77 7.46
CA GLU A 212 -19.00 -8.54 8.21
C GLU A 212 -19.26 -8.72 9.71
N GLY A 213 -18.27 -9.24 10.43
CA GLY A 213 -18.32 -9.46 11.86
C GLY A 213 -16.91 -9.71 12.38
N ALA A 214 -16.24 -8.66 12.84
CA ALA A 214 -14.82 -8.67 13.18
C ALA A 214 -14.52 -8.01 14.52
N ALA A 215 -13.42 -8.44 15.13
CA ALA A 215 -12.79 -7.81 16.28
C ALA A 215 -11.33 -7.51 15.91
N ASN A 216 -10.94 -6.23 16.02
CA ASN A 216 -9.61 -5.74 15.70
C ASN A 216 -8.95 -5.21 16.98
N PHE A 217 -7.82 -5.79 17.36
CA PHE A 217 -6.90 -5.28 18.37
C PHE A 217 -5.71 -4.62 17.69
N SER A 218 -5.31 -3.45 18.19
CA SER A 218 -4.07 -2.77 17.82
C SER A 218 -3.37 -2.23 19.06
N PHE A 219 -2.05 -2.38 19.10
CA PHE A 219 -1.18 -1.78 20.12
C PHE A 219 -0.02 -1.08 19.43
N GLN A 220 0.22 0.18 19.77
CA GLN A 220 1.26 1.01 19.18
C GLN A 220 2.13 1.64 20.27
N VAL A 221 3.44 1.63 20.05
CA VAL A 221 4.43 2.43 20.77
C VAL A 221 5.16 3.29 19.73
N LEU A 222 4.79 4.57 19.69
CA LEU A 222 5.41 5.56 18.82
C LEU A 222 6.36 6.44 19.63
N ARG A 223 7.65 6.35 19.35
CA ARG A 223 8.68 7.23 19.92
C ARG A 223 9.10 8.25 18.86
N THR A 224 8.88 9.53 19.16
CA THR A 224 9.25 10.62 18.25
C THR A 224 10.48 11.34 18.76
N TYR A 225 11.48 11.47 17.89
CA TYR A 225 12.67 12.30 18.09
C TYR A 225 12.53 13.54 17.22
N PHE A 226 12.77 14.71 17.77
CA PHE A 226 12.73 15.97 17.05
C PHE A 226 13.92 16.84 17.47
N VAL A 227 14.70 17.29 16.49
CA VAL A 227 15.76 18.28 16.69
C VAL A 227 15.67 19.36 15.63
N ASN A 228 15.89 20.62 15.99
CA ASN A 228 15.87 21.74 15.03
C ASN A 228 17.07 22.67 15.15
N SER A 229 17.27 23.51 14.13
CA SER A 229 18.41 24.42 14.01
C SER A 229 18.39 25.58 15.02
N GLU A 230 17.29 25.76 15.74
CA GLU A 230 17.13 26.76 16.80
C GLU A 230 17.56 26.22 18.18
N GLY A 231 17.77 24.90 18.30
CA GLY A 231 18.27 24.23 19.50
C GLY A 231 17.24 23.37 20.23
N THR A 232 15.99 23.29 19.75
CA THR A 232 14.96 22.45 20.35
C THR A 232 15.33 20.97 20.22
N VAL A 233 15.16 20.23 21.30
CA VAL A 233 15.36 18.78 21.39
C VAL A 233 14.17 18.18 22.14
N VAL A 234 13.36 17.38 21.44
CA VAL A 234 12.20 16.70 22.03
C VAL A 234 12.26 15.22 21.69
N VAL A 235 12.24 14.37 22.72
CA VAL A 235 12.05 12.93 22.59
C VAL A 235 10.89 12.52 23.50
N GLN A 236 9.82 11.98 22.92
CA GLN A 236 8.60 11.58 23.65
C GLN A 236 8.04 10.26 23.13
N ASN A 237 7.34 9.53 23.99
CA ASN A 237 6.63 8.30 23.65
C ASN A 237 5.12 8.54 23.62
N ARG A 238 4.42 7.93 22.67
CA ARG A 238 2.96 7.80 22.62
C ARG A 238 2.64 6.31 22.61
N VAL A 239 1.89 5.85 23.60
CA VAL A 239 1.47 4.45 23.74
C VAL A 239 -0.05 4.40 23.55
N ALA A 240 -0.54 3.45 22.77
CA ALA A 240 -1.96 3.34 22.46
C ALA A 240 -2.36 1.87 22.28
N ALA A 241 -3.36 1.42 23.02
CA ALA A 241 -4.02 0.14 22.84
C ALA A 241 -5.49 0.38 22.45
N ARG A 242 -5.96 -0.33 21.43
CA ARG A 242 -7.34 -0.17 20.93
C ARG A 242 -7.95 -1.50 20.56
N VAL A 243 -9.22 -1.69 20.91
CA VAL A 243 -10.06 -2.74 20.34
C VAL A 243 -11.24 -2.10 19.63
N THR A 244 -11.52 -2.55 18.41
CA THR A 244 -12.72 -2.16 17.65
C THR A 244 -13.50 -3.41 17.27
N LEU A 245 -14.78 -3.42 17.61
CA LEU A 245 -15.76 -4.41 17.15
C LEU A 245 -16.52 -3.80 15.98
N SER A 246 -16.63 -4.55 14.89
CA SER A 246 -17.28 -4.07 13.66
C SER A 246 -18.16 -5.15 13.08
N ALA A 247 -19.39 -4.80 12.74
CA ALA A 247 -20.27 -5.69 12.00
C ALA A 247 -21.10 -4.91 10.97
N SER A 248 -21.47 -5.58 9.89
CA SER A 248 -22.36 -4.99 8.89
C SER A 248 -23.27 -6.02 8.23
N LEU A 249 -24.43 -5.56 7.77
CA LEU A 249 -25.36 -6.33 6.93
C LEU A 249 -25.99 -5.41 5.86
N ASN A 250 -26.75 -6.00 4.94
CA ASN A 250 -27.54 -5.23 3.97
C ASN A 250 -29.03 -5.26 4.36
N ALA A 251 -29.69 -4.11 4.26
CA ALA A 251 -31.15 -4.02 4.30
C ALA A 251 -31.79 -4.59 3.03
N ALA A 252 -33.11 -4.79 3.06
CA ALA A 252 -33.86 -5.35 1.93
C ALA A 252 -33.78 -4.49 0.64
N ASP A 253 -33.51 -3.18 0.79
CA ASP A 253 -33.32 -2.23 -0.31
C ASP A 253 -31.87 -2.12 -0.79
N GLY A 254 -30.96 -2.98 -0.32
CA GLY A 254 -29.55 -3.02 -0.68
C GLY A 254 -28.64 -2.11 0.16
N MET A 255 -29.18 -1.28 1.06
CA MET A 255 -28.38 -0.37 1.87
C MET A 255 -27.46 -1.13 2.84
N LYS A 256 -26.15 -0.91 2.76
CA LYS A 256 -25.17 -1.41 3.74
C LYS A 256 -25.34 -0.67 5.07
N LEU A 257 -25.46 -1.42 6.16
CA LEU A 257 -25.65 -0.94 7.52
C LEU A 257 -24.47 -1.40 8.38
N PRO A 258 -23.50 -0.53 8.67
CA PRO A 258 -22.41 -0.83 9.59
C PRO A 258 -22.73 -0.35 11.02
N LEU A 259 -22.25 -1.07 12.03
CA LEU A 259 -22.17 -0.60 13.42
C LEU A 259 -20.81 -0.96 14.00
N ASN A 260 -20.29 -0.11 14.89
CA ASN A 260 -19.01 -0.32 15.55
C ASN A 260 -19.09 -0.02 17.05
N ALA A 261 -18.25 -0.69 17.83
CA ALA A 261 -17.88 -0.30 19.19
C ALA A 261 -16.35 -0.15 19.25
N SER A 262 -15.85 0.81 20.03
CA SER A 262 -14.41 1.06 20.14
C SER A 262 -14.01 1.34 21.57
N TYR A 263 -12.90 0.74 21.98
CA TYR A 263 -12.28 0.90 23.28
C TYR A 263 -10.84 1.36 23.07
N PHE A 264 -10.42 2.32 23.87
CA PHE A 264 -9.07 2.85 23.89
C PHE A 264 -8.54 2.80 25.32
N ALA A 265 -7.26 2.46 25.45
CA ALA A 265 -6.49 2.54 26.69
C ALA A 265 -5.02 2.81 26.36
N TYR A 266 -4.21 3.17 27.35
CA TYR A 266 -2.78 3.37 27.14
C TYR A 266 -2.03 2.04 27.11
N THR A 267 -2.49 1.02 27.83
CA THR A 267 -1.88 -0.32 27.79
C THR A 267 -2.88 -1.45 27.49
N PRO A 268 -2.43 -2.59 26.92
CA PRO A 268 -3.34 -3.67 26.54
C PRO A 268 -4.10 -4.32 27.70
N ASP A 269 -3.56 -4.28 28.92
CA ASP A 269 -4.17 -4.83 30.14
C ASP A 269 -5.32 -3.98 30.70
N GLU A 270 -5.41 -2.72 30.30
CA GLU A 270 -6.50 -1.79 30.68
C GLU A 270 -7.72 -1.92 29.76
N LEU A 271 -7.59 -2.63 28.64
CA LEU A 271 -8.72 -2.89 27.72
C LEU A 271 -9.76 -3.83 28.35
N PRO A 272 -11.06 -3.70 27.96
CA PRO A 272 -12.13 -4.50 28.54
C PRO A 272 -11.91 -6.02 28.45
N GLY A 273 -12.45 -6.75 29.41
CA GLY A 273 -12.47 -8.22 29.39
C GLY A 273 -13.39 -8.79 28.30
N ASN A 274 -13.17 -10.06 27.93
CA ASN A 274 -13.92 -10.72 26.84
C ASN A 274 -15.43 -10.71 27.09
N ALA A 275 -15.89 -10.91 28.33
CA ALA A 275 -17.32 -10.92 28.66
C ALA A 275 -18.03 -9.61 28.28
N GLN A 276 -17.40 -8.46 28.51
CA GLN A 276 -17.96 -7.16 28.12
C GLN A 276 -17.97 -7.01 26.59
N MET A 277 -16.86 -7.34 25.93
CA MET A 277 -16.77 -7.24 24.46
C MET A 277 -17.75 -8.19 23.75
N ILE A 278 -17.99 -9.38 24.29
CA ILE A 278 -18.98 -10.34 23.79
C ILE A 278 -20.38 -9.76 23.93
N ALA A 279 -20.73 -9.21 25.10
CA ALA A 279 -22.05 -8.58 25.31
C ALA A 279 -22.27 -7.40 24.35
N ASP A 280 -21.24 -6.58 24.11
CA ASP A 280 -21.31 -5.46 23.17
C ASP A 280 -21.41 -5.95 21.71
N ALA A 281 -20.74 -7.06 21.35
CA ALA A 281 -20.89 -7.70 20.04
C ALA A 281 -22.32 -8.24 19.83
N GLU A 282 -22.93 -8.86 20.85
CA GLU A 282 -24.32 -9.31 20.82
C GLU A 282 -25.30 -8.14 20.66
N ASP A 283 -25.07 -7.03 21.37
CA ASP A 283 -25.87 -5.80 21.24
C ASP A 283 -25.78 -5.20 19.84
N ILE A 284 -24.58 -5.16 19.25
CA ILE A 284 -24.36 -4.75 17.86
C ILE A 284 -25.23 -5.59 16.91
N VAL A 285 -25.24 -6.92 17.06
CA VAL A 285 -26.07 -7.81 16.22
C VAL A 285 -27.56 -7.48 16.38
N LYS A 286 -28.03 -7.33 17.61
CA LYS A 286 -29.43 -6.99 17.90
C LYS A 286 -29.84 -5.66 17.25
N ARG A 287 -29.00 -4.63 17.36
CA ARG A 287 -29.24 -3.30 16.78
C ARG A 287 -29.17 -3.30 15.27
N LEU A 288 -28.23 -4.04 14.67
CA LEU A 288 -28.17 -4.21 13.21
C LEU A 288 -29.43 -4.87 12.65
N LEU A 289 -29.98 -5.88 13.33
CA LEU A 289 -31.23 -6.50 12.92
C LEU A 289 -32.42 -5.54 13.01
N ALA A 290 -32.48 -4.71 14.07
CA ALA A 290 -33.49 -3.67 14.18
C ALA A 290 -33.34 -2.60 13.07
N LEU A 291 -32.11 -2.18 12.77
CA LEU A 291 -31.82 -1.24 11.69
C LEU A 291 -32.18 -1.80 10.31
N ARG A 292 -31.94 -3.09 10.07
CA ARG A 292 -32.30 -3.78 8.81
C ARG A 292 -33.78 -3.58 8.48
N ASP A 293 -34.62 -3.70 9.50
CA ASP A 293 -36.08 -3.68 9.39
C ASP A 293 -36.65 -2.25 9.56
N ALA A 294 -35.80 -1.27 9.92
CA ALA A 294 -36.19 0.13 10.05
C ALA A 294 -36.54 0.76 8.70
N PRO A 295 -37.58 1.63 8.64
CA PRO A 295 -37.92 2.36 7.44
C PRO A 295 -36.83 3.37 7.04
N VAL A 296 -36.73 3.60 5.74
CA VAL A 296 -35.87 4.66 5.20
C VAL A 296 -36.52 6.00 5.50
N ALA A 297 -35.76 6.91 6.11
CA ALA A 297 -36.23 8.26 6.37
C ALA A 297 -36.21 9.13 5.11
N ASP A 298 -37.22 9.98 4.98
CA ASP A 298 -37.29 11.03 3.98
C ASP A 298 -36.38 12.21 4.36
N PRO A 299 -36.00 13.06 3.39
CA PRO A 299 -35.33 14.32 3.69
C PRO A 299 -36.12 15.13 4.72
N TYR A 300 -35.41 15.70 5.69
CA TYR A 300 -36.02 16.37 6.83
C TYR A 300 -35.32 17.68 7.13
N THR A 301 -36.12 18.66 7.53
CA THR A 301 -35.66 19.89 8.16
C THR A 301 -36.50 20.14 9.39
N GLY A 302 -35.88 20.27 10.56
CA GLY A 302 -36.59 20.48 11.82
C GLY A 302 -35.72 20.23 13.05
N PRO A 303 -36.30 20.29 14.26
CA PRO A 303 -35.56 20.23 15.50
C PRO A 303 -35.04 18.82 15.78
N SER A 304 -33.91 18.73 16.46
CA SER A 304 -33.25 17.46 16.73
C SER A 304 -32.46 17.46 18.03
N ILE A 305 -32.23 16.26 18.55
CA ILE A 305 -31.28 15.99 19.62
C ILE A 305 -30.15 15.15 19.03
N LEU A 306 -28.90 15.49 19.34
CA LEU A 306 -27.74 14.67 19.01
C LEU A 306 -27.18 14.11 20.32
N SER A 307 -26.99 12.79 20.40
CA SER A 307 -26.32 12.15 21.54
C SER A 307 -24.91 12.73 21.73
N GLY A 308 -24.30 12.52 22.90
CA GLY A 308 -22.97 13.09 23.16
C GLY A 308 -21.90 12.68 22.15
N SER A 309 -21.85 11.42 21.72
CA SER A 309 -20.90 10.96 20.69
C SER A 309 -21.23 11.52 19.31
N ALA A 310 -22.52 11.59 18.93
CA ALA A 310 -22.95 12.21 17.69
C ALA A 310 -22.65 13.72 17.65
N SER A 311 -22.85 14.40 18.78
CA SER A 311 -22.54 15.81 18.98
C SER A 311 -21.03 16.06 18.89
N GLY A 312 -20.19 15.20 19.48
CA GLY A 312 -18.74 15.31 19.40
C GLY A 312 -18.23 15.30 17.95
N VAL A 313 -18.69 14.34 17.14
CA VAL A 313 -18.37 14.28 15.70
C VAL A 313 -18.95 15.49 14.96
N PHE A 314 -20.18 15.90 15.28
CA PHE A 314 -20.79 17.08 14.68
C PHE A 314 -19.96 18.35 14.91
N PHE A 315 -19.53 18.63 16.15
CA PHE A 315 -18.63 19.75 16.45
C PHE A 315 -17.27 19.60 15.75
N HIS A 316 -16.72 18.39 15.68
CA HIS A 316 -15.46 18.12 14.99
C HIS A 316 -15.50 18.56 13.52
N GLU A 317 -16.57 18.20 12.80
CA GLU A 317 -16.72 18.47 11.37
C GLU A 317 -17.13 19.92 11.08
N ILE A 318 -18.12 20.45 11.81
CA ILE A 318 -18.66 21.78 11.48
C ILE A 318 -17.77 22.90 12.03
N PHE A 319 -17.04 22.65 13.11
CA PHE A 319 -16.30 23.68 13.83
C PHE A 319 -14.81 23.35 13.98
N GLY A 320 -14.48 22.15 14.42
CA GLY A 320 -13.11 21.73 14.74
C GLY A 320 -12.09 22.04 13.65
N HIS A 321 -12.31 21.58 12.41
CA HIS A 321 -11.42 21.89 11.29
C HIS A 321 -11.35 23.38 10.94
N ARG A 322 -12.40 24.16 11.25
CA ARG A 322 -12.41 25.62 11.03
C ARG A 322 -11.71 26.40 12.15
N LEU A 323 -11.29 25.70 13.20
CA LEU A 323 -10.39 26.25 14.20
C LEU A 323 -8.91 26.02 13.85
N GLU A 324 -8.60 25.24 12.81
CA GLU A 324 -7.22 25.00 12.37
C GLU A 324 -6.68 26.23 11.61
N GLY A 325 -5.78 26.97 12.25
CA GLY A 325 -5.39 28.32 11.84
C GLY A 325 -4.78 28.44 10.45
N HIS A 326 -4.05 27.41 9.98
CA HIS A 326 -3.43 27.43 8.65
C HIS A 326 -4.47 27.47 7.52
N ARG A 327 -5.66 26.90 7.73
CA ARG A 327 -6.75 26.91 6.75
C ARG A 327 -7.27 28.32 6.51
N LEU A 328 -7.28 29.14 7.57
CA LEU A 328 -7.84 30.50 7.59
C LEU A 328 -7.02 31.55 6.81
N LYS A 329 -5.86 31.17 6.25
CA LYS A 329 -5.05 32.05 5.40
C LYS A 329 -5.58 32.17 3.97
N THR A 330 -6.11 31.09 3.41
CA THR A 330 -6.50 31.02 1.98
C THR A 330 -7.96 30.63 1.81
N GLY A 331 -8.46 29.69 2.61
CA GLY A 331 -9.85 29.24 2.68
C GLY A 331 -10.36 29.30 4.12
N GLY A 332 -11.46 28.62 4.45
CA GLY A 332 -11.86 28.37 5.83
C GLY A 332 -12.33 29.58 6.66
N GLN A 333 -12.20 30.83 6.18
CA GLN A 333 -12.37 32.08 6.93
C GLN A 333 -13.74 32.32 7.60
N THR A 334 -14.67 31.38 7.49
CA THR A 334 -16.02 31.38 8.07
C THR A 334 -16.10 32.04 9.45
N PHE A 335 -15.15 31.73 10.35
CA PHE A 335 -15.13 32.23 11.72
C PHE A 335 -14.04 33.27 12.00
N LYS A 336 -13.12 33.56 11.06
CA LYS A 336 -11.96 34.44 11.30
C LYS A 336 -12.39 35.84 11.76
N LYS A 337 -13.46 36.38 11.16
CA LYS A 337 -13.99 37.71 11.48
C LYS A 337 -14.92 37.73 12.71
N MET A 338 -15.25 36.57 13.28
CA MET A 338 -16.15 36.43 14.43
C MET A 338 -15.39 36.33 15.76
N VAL A 339 -14.07 36.53 15.77
CA VAL A 339 -13.30 36.56 17.02
C VAL A 339 -13.80 37.71 17.90
N GLY A 340 -14.17 37.39 19.14
CA GLY A 340 -14.81 38.32 20.06
C GLY A 340 -16.34 38.40 19.93
N GLU A 341 -16.93 37.78 18.90
CA GLU A 341 -18.37 37.69 18.71
C GLU A 341 -18.95 36.41 19.33
N GLN A 342 -20.24 36.46 19.65
CA GLN A 342 -20.97 35.31 20.15
C GLN A 342 -21.30 34.35 19.00
N VAL A 343 -20.75 33.14 19.04
CA VAL A 343 -20.94 32.07 18.05
C VAL A 343 -21.81 30.92 18.58
N LEU A 344 -21.97 30.81 19.90
CA LEU A 344 -22.80 29.81 20.59
C LEU A 344 -23.61 30.48 21.70
N PRO A 345 -24.64 29.80 22.28
CA PRO A 345 -25.29 30.29 23.50
C PRO A 345 -24.26 30.54 24.61
N VAL A 346 -24.55 31.53 25.47
CA VAL A 346 -23.61 32.03 26.48
C VAL A 346 -23.17 30.96 27.48
N GLU A 347 -23.93 29.90 27.61
CA GLU A 347 -23.66 28.82 28.53
C GLU A 347 -22.59 27.83 28.03
N PHE A 348 -22.27 27.83 26.73
CA PHE A 348 -21.35 26.88 26.11
C PHE A 348 -19.88 27.28 26.23
N GLN A 349 -19.04 26.25 26.43
CA GLN A 349 -17.59 26.32 26.33
C GLN A 349 -17.11 25.28 25.31
N VAL A 350 -16.13 25.65 24.49
CA VAL A 350 -15.47 24.72 23.56
C VAL A 350 -13.97 24.92 23.68
N TYR A 351 -13.23 23.86 23.94
CA TYR A 351 -11.78 23.91 24.03
C TYR A 351 -11.13 22.68 23.44
N CYS A 352 -9.87 22.83 23.02
CA CYS A 352 -9.03 21.74 22.58
C CYS A 352 -7.85 21.60 23.55
N ASP A 353 -7.71 20.43 24.18
CA ASP A 353 -6.69 20.21 25.22
C ASP A 353 -5.81 18.99 24.96
N PRO A 354 -4.62 19.17 24.37
CA PRO A 354 -3.64 18.11 24.19
C PRO A 354 -3.14 17.48 25.49
N LEU A 355 -3.21 18.18 26.63
CA LEU A 355 -2.67 17.73 27.90
C LEU A 355 -3.69 16.93 28.73
N LEU A 356 -4.92 16.81 28.24
CA LEU A 356 -5.98 16.03 28.87
C LEU A 356 -5.77 14.54 28.60
N GLU A 357 -5.34 13.80 29.63
CA GLU A 357 -5.07 12.35 29.57
C GLU A 357 -6.34 11.52 29.86
N HIS A 358 -7.21 12.00 30.74
CA HIS A 358 -8.43 11.31 31.16
C HIS A 358 -9.59 12.29 31.31
N TYR A 359 -10.76 11.95 30.75
CA TYR A 359 -11.98 12.77 30.84
C TYR A 359 -13.24 11.91 30.74
N ALA A 360 -14.26 12.26 31.53
CA ALA A 360 -15.54 11.56 31.58
C ALA A 360 -15.42 10.02 31.76
N GLY A 361 -14.44 9.56 32.55
CA GLY A 361 -14.21 8.14 32.81
C GLY A 361 -13.53 7.38 31.66
N THR A 362 -12.99 8.09 30.66
CA THR A 362 -12.35 7.50 29.47
C THR A 362 -10.96 8.10 29.25
N ASP A 363 -10.03 7.31 28.72
CA ASP A 363 -8.71 7.78 28.32
C ASP A 363 -8.75 8.52 26.99
N MET A 364 -7.88 9.51 26.84
CA MET A 364 -7.91 10.47 25.74
C MET A 364 -6.83 10.13 24.69
N TYR A 365 -7.28 9.74 23.50
CA TYR A 365 -6.36 9.31 22.43
C TYR A 365 -5.63 10.49 21.78
N GLY A 366 -6.20 11.69 21.83
CA GLY A 366 -5.58 12.92 21.35
C GLY A 366 -4.53 13.52 22.29
N TYR A 367 -4.14 12.84 23.38
CA TYR A 367 -3.16 13.32 24.36
C TYR A 367 -1.72 13.38 23.79
N TYR A 368 -1.03 14.50 24.03
CA TYR A 368 0.41 14.67 23.78
C TYR A 368 0.96 15.91 24.50
N ARG A 369 2.27 15.92 24.79
CA ARG A 369 2.95 17.04 25.48
C ARG A 369 3.60 18.05 24.55
N TYR A 370 4.18 17.56 23.48
CA TYR A 370 4.78 18.37 22.42
C TYR A 370 4.17 17.97 21.08
N ASP A 371 3.92 18.94 20.23
CA ASP A 371 3.46 18.69 18.87
C ASP A 371 4.59 18.19 17.97
N ASP A 372 4.29 17.95 16.70
CA ASP A 372 5.24 17.36 15.74
C ASP A 372 6.19 18.42 15.11
N GLU A 373 6.14 19.68 15.61
CA GLU A 373 7.09 20.77 15.37
C GLU A 373 7.97 21.07 16.61
N GLY A 374 7.83 20.26 17.68
CA GLY A 374 8.59 20.40 18.92
C GLY A 374 8.09 21.52 19.84
N VAL A 375 6.89 22.08 19.57
CA VAL A 375 6.29 23.14 20.40
C VAL A 375 5.52 22.51 21.55
N LYS A 376 5.70 23.04 22.76
CA LYS A 376 4.96 22.59 23.94
C LYS A 376 3.46 22.84 23.78
N ALA A 377 2.68 21.79 23.90
CA ALA A 377 1.24 21.82 23.75
C ALA A 377 0.58 22.49 24.96
N ARG A 378 -0.54 23.19 24.71
CA ARG A 378 -1.40 23.74 25.77
C ARG A 378 -2.86 23.65 25.39
N ARG A 379 -3.72 23.69 26.41
CA ARG A 379 -5.15 23.94 26.22
C ARG A 379 -5.40 25.25 25.49
N VAL A 380 -6.33 25.22 24.54
CA VAL A 380 -6.83 26.37 23.79
C VAL A 380 -8.32 26.49 24.04
N ASP A 381 -8.73 27.54 24.76
CA ASP A 381 -10.14 27.84 24.99
C ASP A 381 -10.73 28.54 23.76
N ASN A 382 -11.13 27.74 22.77
CA ASN A 382 -11.64 28.24 21.49
C ASN A 382 -12.89 29.11 21.66
N VAL A 383 -13.86 28.67 22.48
CA VAL A 383 -15.09 29.42 22.77
C VAL A 383 -15.26 29.51 24.29
N VAL A 384 -15.39 30.74 24.79
CA VAL A 384 -15.63 31.02 26.21
C VAL A 384 -16.94 31.78 26.38
N ASN A 385 -17.87 31.21 27.16
CA ASN A 385 -19.22 31.73 27.36
C ASN A 385 -19.92 32.08 26.04
N GLY A 386 -19.87 31.16 25.08
CA GLY A 386 -20.42 31.34 23.74
C GLY A 386 -19.63 32.26 22.79
N VAL A 387 -18.55 32.92 23.25
CA VAL A 387 -17.75 33.87 22.45
C VAL A 387 -16.49 33.22 21.89
N LEU A 388 -16.25 33.30 20.59
CA LEU A 388 -15.02 32.80 19.94
C LEU A 388 -13.80 33.62 20.38
N LYS A 389 -12.74 32.96 20.84
CA LYS A 389 -11.53 33.61 21.39
C LYS A 389 -10.26 33.28 20.63
N GLU A 390 -10.02 32.01 20.32
CA GLU A 390 -8.71 31.54 19.83
C GLU A 390 -8.83 30.39 18.83
N PHE A 391 -7.82 30.26 17.97
CA PHE A 391 -7.65 29.19 16.99
C PHE A 391 -6.55 28.20 17.39
N LEU A 392 -6.55 27.01 16.80
CA LEU A 392 -5.48 26.02 16.93
C LEU A 392 -4.35 26.40 15.99
N MET A 393 -3.13 26.56 16.51
CA MET A 393 -2.01 27.15 15.80
C MET A 393 -0.78 26.22 15.78
N SER A 394 -0.36 25.85 14.58
CA SER A 394 0.99 25.38 14.29
C SER A 394 1.96 26.57 14.21
N ARG A 395 3.22 26.34 13.83
CA ARG A 395 4.18 27.41 13.56
C ARG A 395 3.87 28.20 12.28
N ILE A 396 2.79 27.89 11.57
CA ILE A 396 2.20 28.74 10.52
C ILE A 396 1.24 29.73 11.22
N PRO A 397 1.65 30.99 11.45
CA PRO A 397 0.84 31.94 12.23
C PRO A 397 -0.32 32.49 11.42
N LEU A 398 -1.31 33.08 12.08
CA LEU A 398 -2.45 33.76 11.45
C LEU A 398 -2.48 35.22 11.91
N ASP A 399 -3.04 36.14 11.11
CA ASP A 399 -3.24 37.52 11.58
C ASP A 399 -4.03 37.58 12.89
N GLY A 400 -3.48 38.29 13.87
CA GLY A 400 -4.01 38.35 15.23
C GLY A 400 -3.60 37.18 16.14
N PHE A 401 -2.99 36.12 15.59
CA PHE A 401 -2.54 34.92 16.29
C PHE A 401 -1.12 34.53 15.82
N PRO A 402 -0.09 35.29 16.25
CA PRO A 402 1.26 35.21 15.66
C PRO A 402 2.12 34.04 16.18
N VAL A 403 1.64 33.28 17.17
CA VAL A 403 2.42 32.24 17.86
C VAL A 403 1.71 30.88 17.79
N SER A 404 2.50 29.82 17.70
CA SER A 404 1.98 28.46 17.87
C SER A 404 1.48 28.23 19.31
N ASN A 405 0.45 27.40 19.45
CA ASN A 405 -0.04 26.89 20.73
C ASN A 405 0.10 25.36 20.84
N GLY A 406 1.05 24.80 20.08
CA GLY A 406 1.40 23.39 20.10
C GLY A 406 0.33 22.49 19.50
N HIS A 407 -0.25 22.89 18.37
CA HIS A 407 -1.22 22.11 17.60
C HIS A 407 -0.70 21.74 16.19
N GLY A 408 0.61 21.87 15.93
CA GLY A 408 1.25 21.45 14.69
C GLY A 408 1.42 19.93 14.62
N ARG A 409 0.47 19.21 14.00
CA ARG A 409 0.47 17.72 13.98
C ARG A 409 0.50 17.11 12.58
N THR A 410 1.05 15.90 12.50
CA THR A 410 1.12 15.07 11.30
C THR A 410 1.23 13.59 11.65
N SER A 411 1.02 12.73 10.65
CA SER A 411 1.33 11.30 10.73
C SER A 411 2.21 10.89 9.55
N GLY A 412 3.08 9.91 9.75
CA GLY A 412 3.97 9.39 8.70
C GLY A 412 4.92 10.47 8.14
N GLY A 413 5.12 10.44 6.82
CA GLY A 413 6.11 11.24 6.11
C GLY A 413 5.79 12.72 5.87
N GLY A 414 4.66 13.23 6.37
CA GLY A 414 4.15 14.57 6.07
C GLY A 414 4.74 15.70 6.92
N ASP A 415 4.60 16.95 6.47
CA ASP A 415 4.92 18.12 7.29
C ASP A 415 3.73 18.48 8.21
N PRO A 416 3.96 19.01 9.44
CA PRO A 416 2.88 19.37 10.35
C PRO A 416 2.01 20.54 9.85
N VAL A 417 0.73 20.50 10.17
CA VAL A 417 -0.21 21.64 10.05
C VAL A 417 -1.00 21.79 11.34
N SER A 418 -1.80 22.85 11.49
CA SER A 418 -2.63 23.01 12.69
C SER A 418 -3.71 21.92 12.70
N ARG A 419 -3.81 21.15 13.79
CA ARG A 419 -4.74 20.02 13.91
C ARG A 419 -5.38 19.94 15.29
N GLN A 420 -6.60 19.42 15.33
CA GLN A 420 -7.31 19.10 16.58
C GLN A 420 -6.56 18.07 17.45
N SER A 421 -6.83 18.06 18.75
CA SER A 421 -6.34 17.10 19.76
C SER A 421 -7.53 16.42 20.47
N ASN A 422 -7.78 16.77 21.73
CA ASN A 422 -8.97 16.41 22.49
C ASN A 422 -9.95 17.60 22.46
N LEU A 423 -10.94 17.55 21.57
CA LEU A 423 -11.99 18.56 21.48
C LEU A 423 -13.05 18.30 22.55
N VAL A 424 -13.30 19.25 23.44
CA VAL A 424 -14.28 19.13 24.53
C VAL A 424 -15.30 20.25 24.46
N ILE A 425 -16.56 19.87 24.59
CA ILE A 425 -17.71 20.77 24.66
C ILE A 425 -18.34 20.63 26.04
N GLU A 426 -18.56 21.76 26.70
CA GLU A 426 -19.21 21.82 28.02
C GLU A 426 -20.33 22.88 28.03
N THR A 427 -21.23 22.76 28.99
CA THR A 427 -22.26 23.76 29.27
C THR A 427 -22.28 24.08 30.76
N THR A 428 -22.44 25.36 31.08
CA THR A 428 -22.65 25.84 32.46
C THR A 428 -24.11 25.73 32.91
N ARG A 429 -25.02 25.41 31.99
CA ARG A 429 -26.45 25.19 32.27
C ARG A 429 -26.92 23.90 31.63
N PRO A 430 -26.64 22.75 32.27
CA PRO A 430 -27.03 21.47 31.73
C PRO A 430 -28.51 21.19 31.94
N TYR A 431 -29.09 20.39 31.03
CA TYR A 431 -30.45 19.88 31.11
C TYR A 431 -30.46 18.35 31.16
N SER A 432 -31.44 17.77 31.84
CA SER A 432 -31.66 16.33 31.77
C SER A 432 -32.13 15.91 30.37
N GLU A 433 -31.89 14.66 29.98
CA GLU A 433 -32.38 14.12 28.70
C GLU A 433 -33.90 14.27 28.55
N LYS A 434 -34.65 14.14 29.65
CA LYS A 434 -36.10 14.36 29.68
C LYS A 434 -36.48 15.80 29.37
N GLU A 435 -35.72 16.77 29.87
CA GLU A 435 -35.93 18.20 29.57
C GLU A 435 -35.58 18.51 28.11
N LEU A 436 -34.45 18.01 27.61
CA LEU A 436 -34.08 18.15 26.19
C LEU A 436 -35.16 17.55 25.27
N ARG A 437 -35.69 16.37 25.62
CA ARG A 437 -36.79 15.73 24.90
C ARG A 437 -38.07 16.57 24.94
N THR A 438 -38.36 17.22 26.07
CA THR A 438 -39.49 18.14 26.19
C THR A 438 -39.31 19.36 25.28
N MET A 439 -38.09 19.91 25.20
CA MET A 439 -37.75 21.01 24.28
C MET A 439 -37.91 20.58 22.81
N LEU A 440 -37.41 19.40 22.44
CA LEU A 440 -37.56 18.82 21.10
C LEU A 440 -39.03 18.74 20.68
N ILE A 441 -39.88 18.19 21.56
CA ILE A 441 -41.32 18.05 21.29
C ILE A 441 -41.99 19.43 21.17
N ALA A 442 -41.65 20.37 22.06
CA ALA A 442 -42.22 21.72 22.03
C ALA A 442 -41.84 22.46 20.74
N GLU A 443 -40.58 22.40 20.32
CA GLU A 443 -40.11 23.05 19.09
C GLU A 443 -40.69 22.35 17.86
N ALA A 444 -40.81 21.02 17.85
CA ALA A 444 -41.43 20.29 16.74
C ALA A 444 -42.91 20.70 16.57
N LYS A 445 -43.67 20.83 17.66
CA LYS A 445 -45.06 21.35 17.62
C LYS A 445 -45.12 22.77 17.08
N LYS A 446 -44.22 23.64 17.54
CA LYS A 446 -44.13 25.03 17.09
C LYS A 446 -43.82 25.14 15.59
N GLN A 447 -42.98 24.26 15.06
CA GLN A 447 -42.64 24.20 13.63
C GLN A 447 -43.65 23.39 12.80
N GLY A 448 -44.76 22.92 13.38
CA GLY A 448 -45.78 22.12 12.69
C GLY A 448 -45.28 20.75 12.23
N LYS A 449 -44.28 20.18 12.91
CA LYS A 449 -43.71 18.86 12.61
C LYS A 449 -44.39 17.77 13.44
N GLU A 450 -44.64 16.62 12.83
CA GLU A 450 -45.18 15.45 13.53
C GLU A 450 -44.15 14.84 14.52
N TYR A 451 -42.87 15.03 14.23
CA TYR A 451 -41.76 14.50 15.04
C TYR A 451 -40.52 15.40 14.96
N GLY A 452 -39.68 15.27 15.98
CA GLY A 452 -38.26 15.66 15.95
C GLY A 452 -37.37 14.43 15.73
N TYR A 453 -36.08 14.63 15.45
CA TYR A 453 -35.13 13.52 15.41
C TYR A 453 -34.27 13.42 16.66
N TYR A 454 -33.87 12.20 16.99
CA TYR A 454 -32.80 11.90 17.93
C TYR A 454 -31.72 11.06 17.25
N PHE A 455 -30.54 11.64 17.08
CA PHE A 455 -29.37 10.98 16.47
C PHE A 455 -28.59 10.29 17.57
N GLN A 456 -28.74 8.97 17.67
CA GLN A 456 -28.11 8.16 18.71
C GLN A 456 -26.66 7.82 18.36
N THR A 457 -26.41 7.40 17.12
CA THR A 457 -25.09 6.89 16.67
C THR A 457 -24.74 7.45 15.30
N VAL A 458 -23.47 7.81 15.12
CA VAL A 458 -22.86 8.25 13.85
C VAL A 458 -21.60 7.41 13.58
N THR A 459 -21.18 7.28 12.32
CA THR A 459 -19.89 6.66 11.98
C THR A 459 -18.76 7.68 12.00
N SER A 460 -18.88 8.67 11.12
CA SER A 460 -17.84 9.59 10.69
C SER A 460 -18.50 10.75 9.96
N GLY A 461 -17.71 11.76 9.61
CA GLY A 461 -18.14 12.80 8.68
C GLY A 461 -16.99 13.28 7.81
N PHE A 462 -17.27 14.30 7.01
CA PHE A 462 -16.27 15.10 6.33
C PHE A 462 -16.76 16.54 6.22
N THR A 463 -15.83 17.47 6.04
CA THR A 463 -16.15 18.87 5.83
C THR A 463 -15.32 19.50 4.73
N TYR A 464 -15.96 20.37 3.94
CA TYR A 464 -15.28 21.25 3.01
C TYR A 464 -15.22 22.65 3.61
N THR A 465 -14.00 23.16 3.77
CA THR A 465 -13.71 24.46 4.38
C THR A 465 -13.67 25.59 3.35
N GLY A 466 -14.04 25.36 2.10
CA GLY A 466 -13.98 26.37 1.04
C GLY A 466 -12.60 26.55 0.39
N GLU A 467 -11.60 25.76 0.81
CA GLU A 467 -10.30 25.69 0.12
C GLU A 467 -10.48 25.23 -1.33
N GLY A 468 -9.64 25.75 -2.24
CA GLY A 468 -9.66 25.39 -3.66
C GLY A 468 -10.94 25.79 -4.42
N GLY A 469 -11.78 26.67 -3.85
CA GLY A 469 -13.07 27.06 -4.43
C GLY A 469 -14.20 26.08 -4.14
N SER A 470 -14.01 25.15 -3.20
CA SER A 470 -15.07 24.26 -2.75
C SER A 470 -16.21 25.01 -2.04
N LEU A 471 -17.39 24.42 -1.99
CA LEU A 471 -18.50 24.97 -1.21
C LEU A 471 -18.24 24.74 0.29
N ASN A 472 -18.56 25.70 1.14
CA ASN A 472 -18.52 25.53 2.58
C ASN A 472 -19.67 24.62 3.04
N SER A 473 -19.38 23.34 3.23
CA SER A 473 -20.38 22.34 3.62
C SER A 473 -19.79 21.26 4.53
N PHE A 474 -20.66 20.48 5.15
CA PHE A 474 -20.28 19.29 5.89
C PHE A 474 -21.25 18.16 5.59
N ASN A 475 -20.80 16.95 5.89
CA ASN A 475 -21.63 15.77 5.93
C ASN A 475 -21.27 14.95 7.17
N VAL A 476 -22.26 14.59 7.96
CA VAL A 476 -22.12 13.57 9.01
C VAL A 476 -23.01 12.41 8.63
N THR A 477 -22.55 11.19 8.89
CA THR A 477 -23.24 9.95 8.54
C THR A 477 -23.84 9.29 9.79
N PRO A 478 -25.10 9.58 10.14
CA PRO A 478 -25.86 8.83 11.12
C PRO A 478 -26.04 7.35 10.75
N LEU A 479 -26.16 6.54 11.79
CA LEU A 479 -26.48 5.11 11.71
C LEU A 479 -27.81 4.82 12.38
N GLU A 480 -28.01 5.31 13.60
CA GLU A 480 -29.24 5.11 14.37
C GLU A 480 -29.89 6.46 14.64
N VAL A 481 -31.09 6.62 14.08
CA VAL A 481 -31.88 7.84 14.20
C VAL A 481 -33.28 7.45 14.65
N PHE A 482 -33.83 8.17 15.62
CA PHE A 482 -35.19 7.95 16.12
C PHE A 482 -36.09 9.12 15.78
N ARG A 483 -37.29 8.86 15.26
CA ARG A 483 -38.39 9.84 15.24
C ARG A 483 -38.98 9.90 16.63
N VAL A 484 -38.90 11.08 17.25
CA VAL A 484 -39.53 11.37 18.54
C VAL A 484 -40.82 12.13 18.27
N PHE A 485 -41.94 11.44 18.41
CA PHE A 485 -43.24 11.98 18.03
C PHE A 485 -43.82 12.95 19.07
N VAL A 486 -44.49 13.99 18.57
CA VAL A 486 -45.05 15.05 19.42
C VAL A 486 -46.34 14.67 20.13
N ASP A 487 -46.98 13.59 19.68
CA ASP A 487 -48.25 13.06 20.18
C ASP A 487 -48.09 11.98 21.25
N GLY A 488 -46.85 11.60 21.56
CA GLY A 488 -46.53 10.64 22.63
C GLY A 488 -46.51 9.17 22.22
N ARG A 489 -46.63 8.84 20.92
CA ARG A 489 -46.39 7.45 20.47
C ARG A 489 -44.91 7.06 20.68
N PRO A 490 -44.58 5.75 20.76
CA PRO A 490 -43.21 5.30 20.94
C PRO A 490 -42.27 5.79 19.83
N ASP A 491 -41.00 5.97 20.17
CA ASP A 491 -39.98 6.38 19.21
C ASP A 491 -39.82 5.34 18.10
N GLU A 492 -39.69 5.80 16.86
CA GLU A 492 -39.51 4.93 15.70
C GLU A 492 -38.07 5.03 15.20
N LEU A 493 -37.35 3.90 15.19
CA LEU A 493 -36.03 3.80 14.57
C LEU A 493 -36.16 3.96 13.06
N VAL A 494 -35.36 4.83 12.48
CA VAL A 494 -35.26 5.08 11.03
C VAL A 494 -33.81 5.05 10.58
N ARG A 495 -33.59 4.85 9.28
CA ARG A 495 -32.24 4.77 8.69
C ARG A 495 -32.12 5.55 7.38
N GLY A 496 -30.90 5.64 6.85
CA GLY A 496 -30.66 6.10 5.50
C GLY A 496 -30.71 7.61 5.31
N VAL A 497 -30.29 8.36 6.34
CA VAL A 497 -30.15 9.82 6.28
C VAL A 497 -28.70 10.22 6.48
N ASP A 498 -28.28 11.27 5.77
CA ASP A 498 -27.03 11.98 6.02
C ASP A 498 -27.35 13.40 6.47
N MET A 499 -26.65 13.89 7.50
CA MET A 499 -26.79 15.26 7.99
C MET A 499 -25.94 16.18 7.13
N ILE A 500 -26.55 17.20 6.56
CA ILE A 500 -25.90 18.13 5.64
C ILE A 500 -26.19 19.57 6.05
N GLY A 501 -25.41 20.50 5.50
CA GLY A 501 -25.72 21.92 5.60
C GLY A 501 -24.48 22.79 5.54
N THR A 502 -24.69 24.07 5.83
CA THR A 502 -23.59 25.01 6.04
C THR A 502 -23.28 25.12 7.54
N PRO A 503 -22.00 25.20 7.92
CA PRO A 503 -21.59 25.29 9.33
C PRO A 503 -22.26 26.42 10.10
N LEU A 504 -22.29 27.65 9.56
CA LEU A 504 -22.88 28.82 10.23
C LEU A 504 -24.36 28.64 10.53
N SER A 505 -25.12 28.12 9.55
CA SER A 505 -26.55 27.84 9.73
C SER A 505 -26.76 26.86 10.87
N MET A 506 -26.00 25.76 10.89
CA MET A 506 -26.16 24.72 11.91
C MET A 506 -25.70 25.16 13.30
N PHE A 507 -24.60 25.93 13.39
CA PHE A 507 -24.10 26.47 14.65
C PHE A 507 -25.12 27.41 15.32
N SER A 508 -25.78 28.26 14.53
CA SER A 508 -26.79 29.20 15.03
C SER A 508 -28.06 28.53 15.60
N ASN A 509 -28.24 27.23 15.34
CA ASN A 509 -29.38 26.46 15.82
C ASN A 509 -29.10 25.64 17.08
N ILE A 510 -27.89 25.70 17.66
CA ILE A 510 -27.58 25.02 18.92
C ILE A 510 -28.20 25.80 20.07
N MET A 511 -29.10 25.16 20.83
CA MET A 511 -29.95 25.84 21.81
C MET A 511 -29.66 25.46 23.26
N ALA A 512 -29.40 24.17 23.52
CA ALA A 512 -29.21 23.64 24.87
C ALA A 512 -28.34 22.38 24.85
N ALA A 513 -27.79 22.02 26.00
CA ALA A 513 -26.93 20.85 26.17
C ALA A 513 -27.25 20.09 27.46
N GLY A 514 -26.91 18.81 27.46
CA GLY A 514 -27.12 17.88 28.56
C GLY A 514 -26.08 17.99 29.68
N ASP A 515 -26.28 17.21 30.74
CA ASP A 515 -25.38 17.12 31.91
C ASP A 515 -24.27 16.07 31.79
N LYS A 516 -24.39 15.14 30.83
CA LYS A 516 -23.46 14.00 30.69
C LYS A 516 -22.63 14.08 29.42
N PRO A 517 -21.31 14.32 29.49
CA PRO A 517 -20.43 14.18 28.35
C PRO A 517 -20.32 12.71 27.93
N SER A 518 -20.27 12.47 26.62
CA SER A 518 -19.87 11.21 26.03
C SER A 518 -18.61 11.42 25.20
N VAL A 519 -17.81 10.36 25.05
CA VAL A 519 -16.51 10.41 24.39
C VAL A 519 -16.57 9.60 23.10
N PHE A 520 -16.12 10.21 22.00
CA PHE A 520 -15.85 9.55 20.74
C PHE A 520 -14.35 9.54 20.50
N THR A 521 -13.76 8.35 20.42
CA THR A 521 -12.33 8.17 20.17
C THR A 521 -12.11 7.68 18.74
N GLY A 522 -11.25 8.38 17.99
CA GLY A 522 -11.01 8.07 16.59
C GLY A 522 -9.71 8.63 16.04
N VAL A 523 -9.59 8.60 14.72
CA VAL A 523 -8.48 9.21 13.98
C VAL A 523 -9.05 10.22 13.00
N CYS A 524 -8.39 11.38 12.88
CA CYS A 524 -8.81 12.48 12.02
C CYS A 524 -7.87 12.56 10.81
N GLY A 525 -8.43 12.51 9.60
CA GLY A 525 -7.68 12.65 8.35
C GLY A 525 -7.66 14.11 7.87
N ALA A 526 -6.48 14.61 7.50
CA ALA A 526 -6.30 15.87 6.79
C ALA A 526 -5.07 15.79 5.87
N GLU A 527 -4.64 16.90 5.28
CA GLU A 527 -3.45 16.96 4.41
C GLU A 527 -2.20 16.41 5.09
N SER A 528 -2.00 16.64 6.40
CA SER A 528 -0.87 16.09 7.17
C SER A 528 -1.04 14.62 7.60
N GLY A 529 -2.06 13.93 7.08
CA GLY A 529 -2.38 12.54 7.38
C GLY A 529 -3.34 12.33 8.55
N TRP A 530 -3.34 11.11 9.10
CA TRP A 530 -4.27 10.60 10.10
C TRP A 530 -3.71 10.73 11.51
N VAL A 531 -4.21 11.69 12.29
CA VAL A 531 -3.75 11.92 13.67
C VAL A 531 -4.78 11.41 14.69
N PRO A 532 -4.35 10.84 15.82
CA PRO A 532 -5.24 10.47 16.92
C PRO A 532 -6.02 11.68 17.47
N VAL A 533 -7.33 11.55 17.62
CA VAL A 533 -8.19 12.59 18.21
C VAL A 533 -9.25 11.99 19.12
N THR A 534 -9.72 12.79 20.06
CA THR A 534 -10.90 12.49 20.87
C THR A 534 -11.85 13.68 20.81
N ALA A 535 -13.13 13.41 20.60
CA ALA A 535 -14.18 14.42 20.70
C ALA A 535 -15.12 14.07 21.85
N SER A 536 -15.30 14.98 22.80
CA SER A 536 -16.22 14.82 23.91
C SER A 536 -17.26 15.92 23.93
N SER A 537 -18.52 15.53 24.02
CA SER A 537 -19.65 16.47 24.08
C SER A 537 -20.77 15.90 24.93
N PRO A 538 -21.55 16.75 25.62
CA PRO A 538 -22.88 16.36 26.09
C PRO A 538 -23.82 16.15 24.90
N THR A 539 -24.96 15.51 25.17
CA THR A 539 -26.12 15.54 24.28
C THR A 539 -26.52 16.99 24.01
N ILE A 540 -26.78 17.37 22.76
CA ILE A 540 -27.22 18.73 22.42
C ILE A 540 -28.62 18.73 21.83
N PHE A 541 -29.36 19.80 22.08
CA PHE A 541 -30.61 20.14 21.41
C PHE A 541 -30.36 21.24 20.39
N VAL A 542 -30.77 20.97 19.15
CA VAL A 542 -30.69 21.89 18.02
C VAL A 542 -32.09 22.19 17.49
N SER A 543 -32.41 23.47 17.30
CA SER A 543 -33.74 23.90 16.83
C SER A 543 -34.01 23.52 15.38
N GLN A 544 -32.95 23.35 14.59
CA GLN A 544 -33.07 22.96 13.19
C GLN A 544 -31.80 22.24 12.72
N ILE A 545 -31.98 21.09 12.07
CA ILE A 545 -30.97 20.46 11.22
C ILE A 545 -31.56 20.21 9.83
N GLU A 546 -30.69 19.86 8.90
CA GLU A 546 -31.08 19.39 7.57
C GLU A 546 -30.50 17.99 7.33
N THR A 547 -31.34 17.09 6.83
CA THR A 547 -30.94 15.76 6.39
C THR A 547 -31.34 15.52 4.94
N GLN A 548 -30.49 14.78 4.24
CA GLN A 548 -30.80 14.25 2.93
C GLN A 548 -30.90 12.73 2.99
N ARG A 549 -31.66 12.15 2.07
CA ARG A 549 -31.73 10.70 1.92
C ARG A 549 -30.41 10.18 1.34
N ARG A 550 -29.86 9.14 1.96
CA ARG A 550 -28.70 8.42 1.42
C ARG A 550 -29.06 7.79 0.08
N ALA A 551 -28.16 7.86 -0.89
CA ALA A 551 -28.35 7.27 -2.21
C ALA A 551 -28.70 5.78 -2.08
N GLN A 552 -29.72 5.34 -2.81
CA GLN A 552 -30.11 3.93 -2.82
C GLN A 552 -29.02 3.12 -3.52
N ALA A 553 -28.47 2.14 -2.81
CA ALA A 553 -27.62 1.13 -3.42
C ALA A 553 -28.46 0.33 -4.43
N ARG A 554 -27.93 0.09 -5.63
CA ARG A 554 -28.57 -0.77 -6.63
C ARG A 554 -28.22 -2.25 -6.45
N ASP A 555 -27.41 -2.57 -5.45
CA ASP A 555 -26.95 -3.92 -5.18
C ASP A 555 -28.08 -4.77 -4.59
N ILE A 556 -28.40 -5.85 -5.28
CA ILE A 556 -29.35 -6.85 -4.79
C ILE A 556 -28.69 -7.58 -3.62
N ALA A 557 -29.48 -7.93 -2.59
CA ALA A 557 -29.05 -8.82 -1.52
C ALA A 557 -28.43 -10.13 -2.05
N PRO A 558 -27.66 -10.86 -1.23
CA PRO A 558 -27.15 -12.17 -1.63
C PRO A 558 -28.26 -13.09 -2.11
N ILE A 559 -28.03 -13.79 -3.21
CA ILE A 559 -29.00 -14.69 -3.83
C ILE A 559 -29.28 -15.88 -2.90
N LEU A 560 -28.22 -16.39 -2.28
CA LEU A 560 -28.30 -17.43 -1.25
C LEU A 560 -28.02 -16.82 0.13
N PRO A 561 -28.61 -17.34 1.23
CA PRO A 561 -28.21 -16.96 2.59
C PRO A 561 -26.74 -17.32 2.84
N SER A 562 -26.12 -16.87 3.94
CA SER A 562 -24.79 -17.38 4.27
C SER A 562 -24.81 -18.89 4.52
N PRO A 563 -23.70 -19.62 4.28
CA PRO A 563 -23.59 -21.02 4.69
C PRO A 563 -23.81 -21.14 6.21
N GLN A 564 -24.43 -22.25 6.61
CA GLN A 564 -24.62 -22.56 8.04
C GLN A 564 -23.34 -23.19 8.59
N PRO A 565 -22.96 -22.90 9.86
CA PRO A 565 -21.80 -23.53 10.48
C PRO A 565 -21.94 -25.06 10.56
N GLU A 566 -20.85 -25.79 10.30
CA GLU A 566 -20.80 -27.26 10.44
C GLU A 566 -19.60 -27.69 11.29
N ASN A 567 -19.80 -28.69 12.13
CA ASN A 567 -18.72 -29.27 12.93
C ASN A 567 -17.93 -30.29 12.10
N ILE A 568 -16.90 -29.84 11.38
CA ILE A 568 -15.94 -30.71 10.68
C ILE A 568 -14.68 -30.90 11.54
N ALA A 569 -14.20 -32.15 11.63
CA ALA A 569 -13.03 -32.52 12.44
C ALA A 569 -11.74 -31.82 11.97
N VAL A 570 -10.95 -31.35 12.93
CA VAL A 570 -9.68 -30.63 12.73
C VAL A 570 -8.53 -31.63 12.56
N GLY A 571 -7.60 -31.37 11.64
CA GLY A 571 -6.30 -32.06 11.64
C GLY A 571 -5.50 -32.05 10.34
N ASP A 572 -6.15 -31.84 9.19
CA ASP A 572 -5.48 -31.82 7.88
C ASP A 572 -5.89 -30.57 7.10
N THR A 573 -4.91 -29.68 6.87
CA THR A 573 -5.14 -28.37 6.24
C THR A 573 -5.74 -28.52 4.84
N ASP A 574 -5.19 -29.43 4.04
CA ASP A 574 -5.62 -29.59 2.65
C ASP A 574 -7.02 -30.17 2.57
N LYS A 575 -7.34 -31.14 3.43
CA LYS A 575 -8.69 -31.72 3.51
C LYS A 575 -9.74 -30.69 3.90
N ILE A 576 -9.43 -29.81 4.87
CA ILE A 576 -10.38 -28.77 5.30
C ILE A 576 -10.62 -27.76 4.17
N ILE A 577 -9.56 -27.29 3.50
CA ILE A 577 -9.67 -26.35 2.38
C ILE A 577 -10.50 -26.96 1.25
N PHE A 578 -10.19 -28.19 0.80
CA PHE A 578 -10.95 -28.82 -0.27
C PHE A 578 -12.39 -29.17 0.13
N ALA A 579 -12.63 -29.55 1.40
CA ALA A 579 -14.00 -29.76 1.89
C ALA A 579 -14.81 -28.47 1.83
N ALA A 580 -14.25 -27.34 2.29
CA ALA A 580 -14.91 -26.05 2.23
C ALA A 580 -15.21 -25.63 0.78
N MET A 581 -14.21 -25.76 -0.11
CA MET A 581 -14.38 -25.50 -1.54
C MET A 581 -15.47 -26.38 -2.15
N ARG A 582 -15.49 -27.69 -1.86
CA ARG A 582 -16.47 -28.63 -2.42
C ARG A 582 -17.88 -28.31 -1.96
N SER A 583 -18.09 -28.14 -0.65
CA SER A 583 -19.40 -27.85 -0.07
C SER A 583 -20.00 -26.57 -0.63
N GLU A 584 -19.21 -25.51 -0.78
CA GLU A 584 -19.72 -24.25 -1.33
C GLU A 584 -19.88 -24.31 -2.86
N LEU A 585 -19.07 -25.09 -3.57
CA LEU A 585 -19.18 -25.29 -5.02
C LEU A 585 -20.47 -26.03 -5.36
N ASP A 586 -20.75 -27.13 -4.66
CA ASP A 586 -21.95 -27.95 -4.88
C ASP A 586 -23.23 -27.16 -4.55
N ARG A 587 -23.18 -26.36 -3.47
CA ARG A 587 -24.27 -25.47 -3.07
C ARG A 587 -24.56 -24.40 -4.11
N ASN A 588 -23.54 -23.67 -4.58
CA ASN A 588 -23.73 -22.63 -5.59
C ASN A 588 -24.18 -23.21 -6.93
N ARG A 589 -23.61 -24.34 -7.35
CA ARG A 589 -24.06 -25.04 -8.57
C ARG A 589 -25.54 -25.43 -8.51
N ALA A 590 -26.02 -25.87 -7.34
CA ALA A 590 -27.40 -26.31 -7.17
C ALA A 590 -28.41 -25.15 -7.15
N ALA A 591 -28.07 -24.05 -6.47
CA ALA A 591 -29.06 -23.05 -6.05
C ALA A 591 -28.74 -21.59 -6.39
N LEU A 592 -27.53 -21.24 -6.86
CA LEU A 592 -27.16 -19.85 -7.16
C LEU A 592 -27.82 -19.39 -8.47
N ILE A 593 -29.05 -18.87 -8.36
CA ILE A 593 -29.84 -18.43 -9.51
C ILE A 593 -30.77 -17.29 -9.11
N LEU A 594 -30.80 -16.21 -9.90
CA LEU A 594 -31.86 -15.21 -9.77
C LEU A 594 -33.15 -15.70 -10.46
N PRO A 595 -34.34 -15.30 -10.01
CA PRO A 595 -35.60 -15.65 -10.68
C PRO A 595 -35.55 -15.32 -12.18
N GLY A 596 -35.70 -16.34 -13.03
CA GLY A 596 -35.65 -16.20 -14.50
C GLY A 596 -34.24 -16.09 -15.11
N GLY A 597 -33.18 -16.12 -14.30
CA GLY A 597 -31.79 -16.10 -14.78
C GLY A 597 -31.24 -17.48 -15.17
N PRO A 598 -30.11 -17.56 -15.90
CA PRO A 598 -29.42 -18.81 -16.16
C PRO A 598 -28.71 -19.36 -14.92
N LYS A 599 -28.59 -20.70 -14.84
CA LYS A 599 -27.77 -21.37 -13.82
C LYS A 599 -26.28 -21.29 -14.18
N PRO A 600 -25.38 -21.27 -13.19
CA PRO A 600 -23.97 -21.55 -13.41
C PRO A 600 -23.77 -22.92 -14.07
N TYR A 601 -23.08 -22.96 -15.21
CA TYR A 601 -22.65 -24.22 -15.80
C TYR A 601 -21.23 -24.58 -15.38
N TYR A 602 -20.41 -23.57 -15.05
CA TYR A 602 -19.03 -23.74 -14.60
C TYR A 602 -18.74 -22.86 -13.38
N ILE A 603 -18.14 -23.45 -12.34
CA ILE A 603 -17.60 -22.75 -11.18
C ILE A 603 -16.18 -23.27 -10.93
N SER A 604 -15.25 -22.35 -10.68
CA SER A 604 -13.87 -22.65 -10.27
C SER A 604 -13.54 -21.82 -9.03
N TYR A 605 -13.02 -22.50 -8.01
CA TYR A 605 -12.41 -21.86 -6.86
C TYR A 605 -10.90 -22.06 -6.92
N THR A 606 -10.16 -20.99 -6.75
CA THR A 606 -8.70 -21.03 -6.56
C THR A 606 -8.37 -20.38 -5.23
N ILE A 607 -7.59 -21.04 -4.37
CA ILE A 607 -7.17 -20.51 -3.07
C ILE A 607 -5.64 -20.51 -3.03
N ALA A 608 -5.04 -19.41 -2.61
CA ALA A 608 -3.62 -19.35 -2.27
C ALA A 608 -3.47 -19.17 -0.76
N ARG A 609 -2.78 -20.12 -0.12
CA ARG A 609 -2.30 -20.01 1.25
C ARG A 609 -0.82 -19.68 1.19
N TYR A 610 -0.39 -18.57 1.77
CA TYR A 610 0.96 -18.03 1.54
C TYR A 610 1.50 -17.24 2.73
N ARG A 611 2.82 -17.08 2.76
CA ARG A 611 3.52 -16.10 3.60
C ARG A 611 4.70 -15.55 2.82
N HIS A 612 5.09 -14.32 3.12
CA HIS A 612 6.21 -13.67 2.49
C HIS A 612 7.13 -13.08 3.54
N PHE A 613 8.37 -12.81 3.14
CA PHE A 613 9.31 -12.08 3.95
C PHE A 613 10.03 -11.04 3.10
N GLN A 614 10.42 -9.95 3.73
CA GLN A 614 11.23 -8.90 3.11
C GLN A 614 12.25 -8.39 4.12
N ILE A 615 13.50 -8.41 3.72
CA ILE A 615 14.63 -7.99 4.54
C ILE A 615 15.48 -7.06 3.70
N ILE A 616 15.76 -5.87 4.22
CA ILE A 616 16.49 -4.81 3.52
C ILE A 616 17.60 -4.32 4.43
N GLY A 617 18.82 -4.32 3.91
CA GLY A 617 20.00 -3.80 4.58
C GLY A 617 20.72 -2.79 3.73
N SER A 618 21.41 -1.87 4.39
CA SER A 618 22.28 -0.87 3.76
C SER A 618 23.46 -0.62 4.67
N LEU A 619 24.68 -0.66 4.13
CA LEU A 619 25.91 -0.36 4.85
C LEU A 619 25.99 -1.06 6.23
N GLY A 620 25.58 -2.32 6.31
CA GLY A 620 25.61 -3.12 7.54
C GLY A 620 24.45 -2.89 8.52
N GLY A 621 23.55 -1.94 8.26
CA GLY A 621 22.36 -1.69 9.08
C GLY A 621 21.10 -2.31 8.50
N LEU A 622 20.23 -2.82 9.39
CA LEU A 622 18.96 -3.43 9.00
C LEU A 622 17.87 -2.34 8.88
N LEU A 623 17.46 -2.02 7.66
CA LEU A 623 16.43 -1.01 7.37
C LEU A 623 15.02 -1.53 7.58
N HIS A 624 14.80 -2.80 7.25
CA HIS A 624 13.51 -3.46 7.33
C HIS A 624 13.74 -4.96 7.47
N SER A 625 12.97 -5.59 8.35
CA SER A 625 12.85 -7.04 8.42
C SER A 625 11.42 -7.38 8.80
N SER A 626 10.75 -8.14 7.95
CA SER A 626 9.42 -8.63 8.23
C SER A 626 9.24 -10.04 7.68
N VAL A 627 8.57 -10.87 8.46
CA VAL A 627 8.05 -12.16 8.03
C VAL A 627 6.55 -12.13 8.30
N SER A 628 5.75 -12.26 7.25
CA SER A 628 4.31 -12.30 7.43
C SER A 628 3.89 -13.61 8.11
N PRO A 629 2.80 -13.62 8.89
CA PRO A 629 2.13 -14.87 9.21
C PRO A 629 1.65 -15.56 7.92
N TRP A 630 1.14 -16.78 8.06
CA TRP A 630 0.30 -17.36 7.00
C TRP A 630 -0.89 -16.44 6.72
N ARG A 631 -1.23 -16.33 5.45
CA ARG A 631 -2.40 -15.62 4.93
C ARG A 631 -3.09 -16.52 3.92
N MET A 632 -4.37 -16.29 3.70
CA MET A 632 -5.14 -17.02 2.71
C MET A 632 -5.99 -16.06 1.90
N ASN A 633 -5.98 -16.21 0.58
CA ASN A 633 -6.87 -15.51 -0.32
C ASN A 633 -7.48 -16.51 -1.30
N GLY A 634 -8.70 -16.23 -1.72
CA GLY A 634 -9.44 -16.99 -2.70
C GLY A 634 -9.74 -16.17 -3.94
N GLY A 635 -10.14 -16.88 -4.98
CA GLY A 635 -10.68 -16.37 -6.22
C GLY A 635 -11.79 -17.27 -6.69
N THR A 636 -12.93 -16.68 -7.03
CA THR A 636 -14.08 -17.42 -7.56
C THR A 636 -14.37 -17.00 -8.98
N GLN A 637 -14.40 -17.97 -9.89
CA GLN A 637 -14.94 -17.83 -11.23
C GLN A 637 -16.31 -18.50 -11.31
N VAL A 638 -17.29 -17.79 -11.84
CA VAL A 638 -18.63 -18.32 -12.17
C VAL A 638 -18.91 -17.98 -13.62
N MET A 639 -19.21 -18.97 -14.45
CA MET A 639 -19.63 -18.76 -15.83
C MET A 639 -21.06 -19.24 -16.08
N LEU A 640 -21.76 -18.48 -16.92
CA LEU A 640 -23.14 -18.72 -17.36
C LEU A 640 -23.15 -19.05 -18.86
N GLY A 641 -24.18 -19.75 -19.32
CA GLY A 641 -24.27 -20.24 -20.69
C GLY A 641 -23.79 -21.69 -20.80
N ASP A 642 -22.93 -21.98 -21.77
CA ASP A 642 -22.34 -23.29 -22.01
C ASP A 642 -20.93 -23.19 -22.64
N TYR A 643 -20.33 -24.32 -22.99
CA TYR A 643 -18.99 -24.35 -23.60
C TYR A 643 -18.91 -23.66 -24.97
N GLN A 644 -20.02 -23.55 -25.70
CA GLN A 644 -20.06 -22.90 -27.01
C GLN A 644 -20.21 -21.39 -26.86
N ASN A 645 -21.11 -20.93 -25.98
CA ASN A 645 -21.37 -19.53 -25.73
C ASN A 645 -21.56 -19.27 -24.23
N ASN A 646 -20.56 -18.65 -23.60
CA ASN A 646 -20.56 -18.31 -22.20
C ASN A 646 -20.36 -16.81 -21.92
N SER A 647 -20.54 -16.46 -20.65
CA SER A 647 -20.40 -15.11 -20.11
C SER A 647 -18.97 -14.53 -20.13
N ASN A 648 -17.95 -15.26 -20.59
CA ASN A 648 -16.59 -14.74 -20.64
C ASN A 648 -16.38 -13.84 -21.86
N VAL A 649 -16.35 -12.53 -21.62
CA VAL A 649 -16.15 -11.49 -22.64
C VAL A 649 -14.67 -11.33 -23.00
N GLN A 650 -13.77 -11.61 -22.06
CA GLN A 650 -12.32 -11.37 -22.23
C GLN A 650 -11.55 -12.59 -22.70
N TYR A 651 -12.16 -13.78 -22.75
CA TYR A 651 -11.47 -15.03 -23.05
C TYR A 651 -10.24 -15.26 -22.17
N LEU A 652 -10.37 -14.92 -20.89
CA LEU A 652 -9.36 -15.10 -19.86
C LEU A 652 -10.02 -15.51 -18.55
N GLU A 653 -9.25 -16.09 -17.63
CA GLU A 653 -9.78 -16.32 -16.29
C GLU A 653 -10.07 -14.98 -15.61
N GLN A 654 -11.31 -14.83 -15.15
CA GLN A 654 -11.78 -13.70 -14.37
C GLN A 654 -12.35 -14.24 -13.07
N ILE A 655 -11.86 -13.69 -11.97
CA ILE A 655 -12.26 -14.09 -10.63
C ILE A 655 -12.80 -12.89 -9.85
N ALA A 656 -13.74 -13.14 -8.96
CA ALA A 656 -13.97 -12.28 -7.80
C ALA A 656 -12.95 -12.67 -6.72
N PRO A 657 -11.96 -11.81 -6.39
CA PRO A 657 -11.02 -12.10 -5.32
C PRO A 657 -11.72 -11.99 -3.96
N VAL A 658 -11.26 -12.78 -3.00
CA VAL A 658 -11.77 -12.74 -1.62
C VAL A 658 -10.64 -12.97 -0.63
N GLN A 659 -10.59 -12.16 0.42
CA GLN A 659 -9.69 -12.41 1.54
C GLN A 659 -10.30 -13.49 2.44
N LEU A 660 -9.52 -14.53 2.72
CA LEU A 660 -9.92 -15.66 3.54
C LEU A 660 -9.19 -15.59 4.90
N PRO A 661 -9.66 -16.29 5.95
CA PRO A 661 -8.99 -16.28 7.24
C PRO A 661 -7.57 -16.82 7.11
N SER A 662 -6.61 -16.27 7.84
CA SER A 662 -5.25 -16.85 7.94
C SER A 662 -5.25 -18.23 8.59
N GLU A 663 -6.17 -18.43 9.54
CA GLU A 663 -6.47 -19.71 10.16
C GLU A 663 -7.33 -20.58 9.23
N VAL A 664 -7.06 -21.88 9.19
CA VAL A 664 -7.78 -22.82 8.32
C VAL A 664 -9.09 -23.21 9.02
N ASP A 665 -10.11 -22.37 8.84
CA ASP A 665 -11.48 -22.57 9.36
C ASP A 665 -12.45 -22.89 8.20
N TYR A 666 -13.09 -24.07 8.27
CA TYR A 666 -14.02 -24.56 7.25
C TYR A 666 -15.17 -23.59 6.98
N ASP A 667 -15.82 -23.07 8.02
CA ASP A 667 -17.02 -22.25 7.91
C ASP A 667 -16.70 -20.88 7.32
N VAL A 668 -15.61 -20.27 7.80
CA VAL A 668 -15.20 -18.93 7.37
C VAL A 668 -14.66 -18.96 5.93
N ILE A 669 -13.98 -20.04 5.51
CA ILE A 669 -13.62 -20.26 4.09
C ILE A 669 -14.88 -20.32 3.23
N ARG A 670 -15.87 -21.14 3.62
CA ARG A 670 -17.15 -21.24 2.87
C ARG A 670 -17.87 -19.90 2.78
N ARG A 671 -17.87 -19.12 3.86
CA ARG A 671 -18.49 -17.79 3.88
C ARG A 671 -17.81 -16.84 2.89
N GLY A 672 -16.49 -16.83 2.82
CA GLY A 672 -15.76 -16.06 1.81
C GLY A 672 -16.10 -16.48 0.38
N LEU A 673 -16.08 -17.79 0.11
CA LEU A 673 -16.42 -18.34 -1.22
C LEU A 673 -17.88 -18.10 -1.61
N TRP A 674 -18.81 -18.12 -0.67
CA TRP A 674 -20.22 -17.76 -0.88
C TRP A 674 -20.35 -16.31 -1.36
N GLU A 675 -19.70 -15.37 -0.68
CA GLU A 675 -19.77 -13.96 -1.01
C GLU A 675 -19.14 -13.66 -2.38
N SER A 676 -17.97 -14.23 -2.66
CA SER A 676 -17.32 -14.07 -3.98
C SER A 676 -18.11 -14.76 -5.11
N SER A 677 -18.78 -15.88 -4.83
CA SER A 677 -19.67 -16.55 -5.81
C SER A 677 -20.88 -15.70 -6.16
N ASP A 678 -21.54 -15.12 -5.16
CA ASP A 678 -22.68 -14.22 -5.36
C ASP A 678 -22.29 -12.99 -6.21
N MET A 679 -21.15 -12.37 -5.88
CA MET A 679 -20.60 -11.25 -6.65
C MET A 679 -20.29 -11.66 -8.09
N MET A 680 -19.58 -12.77 -8.29
CA MET A 680 -19.16 -13.22 -9.62
C MET A 680 -20.35 -13.66 -10.48
N TYR A 681 -21.39 -14.26 -9.90
CA TYR A 681 -22.62 -14.59 -10.63
C TYR A 681 -23.30 -13.35 -11.18
N LYS A 682 -23.47 -12.31 -10.34
CA LYS A 682 -24.07 -11.03 -10.74
C LYS A 682 -23.25 -10.34 -11.83
N TYR A 683 -21.93 -10.34 -11.69
CA TYR A 683 -21.01 -9.84 -12.72
C TYR A 683 -21.17 -10.62 -14.04
N SER A 684 -21.20 -11.95 -13.99
CA SER A 684 -21.34 -12.81 -15.17
C SER A 684 -22.68 -12.65 -15.87
N LEU A 685 -23.77 -12.30 -15.18
CA LEU A 685 -25.04 -11.93 -15.81
C LEU A 685 -24.87 -10.68 -16.68
N GLY A 686 -24.20 -9.65 -16.15
CA GLY A 686 -23.90 -8.43 -16.88
C GLY A 686 -23.01 -8.69 -18.10
N MET A 687 -21.96 -9.51 -17.92
CA MET A 687 -21.05 -9.87 -19.01
C MET A 687 -21.72 -10.71 -20.09
N MET A 688 -22.62 -11.63 -19.73
CA MET A 688 -23.40 -12.40 -20.71
C MET A 688 -24.26 -11.47 -21.57
N ALA A 689 -24.99 -10.54 -20.95
CA ALA A 689 -25.80 -9.55 -21.67
C ALA A 689 -24.94 -8.64 -22.57
N GLN A 690 -23.78 -8.18 -22.06
CA GLN A 690 -22.83 -7.38 -22.83
C GLN A 690 -22.31 -8.15 -24.05
N LYS A 691 -21.91 -9.41 -23.87
CA LYS A 691 -21.42 -10.26 -24.96
C LYS A 691 -22.51 -10.46 -26.02
N THR A 692 -23.73 -10.80 -25.60
CA THR A 692 -24.86 -10.97 -26.52
C THR A 692 -25.13 -9.71 -27.33
N ASN A 693 -25.20 -8.54 -26.68
CA ASN A 693 -25.43 -7.26 -27.36
C ASN A 693 -24.30 -6.90 -28.32
N TYR A 694 -23.04 -7.13 -27.92
CA TYR A 694 -21.88 -6.87 -28.76
C TYR A 694 -21.90 -7.75 -30.02
N LEU A 695 -22.14 -9.06 -29.87
CA LEU A 695 -22.18 -10.01 -30.99
C LEU A 695 -23.37 -9.78 -31.93
N GLN A 696 -24.49 -9.24 -31.44
CA GLN A 696 -25.60 -8.80 -32.28
C GLN A 696 -25.23 -7.60 -33.17
N GLN A 697 -24.45 -6.66 -32.64
CA GLN A 697 -24.01 -5.47 -33.37
C GLN A 697 -22.78 -5.74 -34.24
N ASN A 698 -21.92 -6.69 -33.83
CA ASN A 698 -20.65 -7.01 -34.44
C ASN A 698 -20.52 -8.55 -34.59
N PRO A 699 -21.15 -9.14 -35.61
CA PRO A 699 -21.02 -10.58 -35.87
C PRO A 699 -19.56 -10.98 -36.09
N LEU A 700 -19.15 -12.10 -35.49
CA LEU A 700 -17.80 -12.64 -35.68
C LEU A 700 -17.59 -13.16 -37.11
N PRO A 701 -16.37 -13.07 -37.65
CA PRO A 701 -15.98 -13.77 -38.88
C PRO A 701 -16.29 -15.28 -38.81
N ALA A 702 -16.55 -15.91 -39.97
CA ALA A 702 -17.00 -17.31 -40.03
C ALA A 702 -16.04 -18.32 -39.39
N ASP A 703 -14.73 -18.06 -39.45
CA ASP A 703 -13.67 -18.86 -38.84
C ASP A 703 -13.57 -18.71 -37.32
N GLU A 704 -14.06 -17.60 -36.76
CA GLU A 704 -14.14 -17.36 -35.30
C GLU A 704 -15.51 -17.75 -34.72
N ALA A 705 -16.58 -17.63 -35.51
CA ALA A 705 -17.95 -17.93 -35.09
C ALA A 705 -18.19 -19.41 -34.76
N GLY A 706 -17.39 -20.31 -35.34
CA GLY A 706 -17.46 -21.76 -35.08
C GLY A 706 -16.63 -22.24 -33.88
N LEU A 707 -15.85 -21.36 -33.25
CA LEU A 707 -15.00 -21.73 -32.11
C LEU A 707 -15.78 -21.65 -30.80
N ALA A 708 -15.85 -22.79 -30.10
CA ALA A 708 -16.35 -22.86 -28.74
C ALA A 708 -15.62 -21.84 -27.85
N ASP A 709 -16.34 -21.19 -26.94
CA ASP A 709 -15.72 -20.24 -25.99
C ASP A 709 -14.77 -20.93 -25.00
N MET A 710 -14.99 -22.21 -24.68
CA MET A 710 -14.22 -22.96 -23.70
C MET A 710 -14.32 -24.46 -23.98
N GLN A 711 -13.21 -25.19 -23.82
CA GLN A 711 -13.21 -26.65 -23.93
C GLN A 711 -13.55 -27.31 -22.59
N PRO A 712 -14.35 -28.38 -22.56
CA PRO A 712 -14.51 -29.21 -21.37
C PRO A 712 -13.24 -30.00 -21.09
N LEU A 713 -12.91 -30.21 -19.81
CA LEU A 713 -11.75 -30.99 -19.39
C LEU A 713 -12.17 -32.20 -18.54
N PRO A 714 -11.40 -33.31 -18.57
CA PRO A 714 -11.68 -34.47 -17.74
C PRO A 714 -11.43 -34.16 -16.25
N ALA A 715 -12.17 -34.85 -15.39
CA ALA A 715 -11.91 -34.82 -13.95
C ALA A 715 -10.50 -35.36 -13.65
N VAL A 716 -9.79 -34.70 -12.73
CA VAL A 716 -8.44 -35.10 -12.33
C VAL A 716 -8.19 -34.69 -10.88
N THR A 717 -7.42 -35.49 -10.15
CA THR A 717 -6.92 -35.14 -8.83
C THR A 717 -5.41 -35.26 -8.83
N HIS A 718 -4.72 -34.16 -8.53
CA HIS A 718 -3.26 -34.12 -8.43
C HIS A 718 -2.86 -33.21 -7.29
N LEU A 719 -2.37 -33.81 -6.20
CA LEU A 719 -1.96 -33.09 -4.99
C LEU A 719 -0.44 -33.21 -4.86
N GLU A 720 0.26 -32.17 -5.29
CA GLU A 720 1.72 -32.10 -5.23
C GLU A 720 2.17 -31.76 -3.80
N GLU A 721 3.15 -32.50 -3.29
CA GLU A 721 3.80 -32.22 -2.01
C GLU A 721 5.14 -31.56 -2.23
N ARG A 722 5.55 -30.72 -1.27
CA ARG A 722 6.79 -29.97 -1.37
C ARG A 722 7.99 -30.91 -1.15
N GLU A 723 8.86 -31.05 -2.16
CA GLU A 723 10.05 -31.90 -2.07
C GLU A 723 11.08 -31.38 -1.05
N MET A 724 11.28 -30.06 -0.97
CA MET A 724 12.22 -29.41 -0.06
C MET A 724 11.53 -28.40 0.87
N PRO A 725 11.75 -28.44 2.19
CA PRO A 725 11.20 -27.44 3.11
C PRO A 725 11.56 -26.01 2.70
N PHE A 726 10.61 -25.09 2.82
CA PHE A 726 10.86 -23.66 2.62
C PHE A 726 11.12 -23.02 3.99
N VAL A 727 12.39 -23.04 4.40
CA VAL A 727 12.79 -22.56 5.73
C VAL A 727 13.01 -21.05 5.68
N ILE A 728 12.23 -20.32 6.48
CA ILE A 728 12.41 -18.87 6.71
C ILE A 728 13.08 -18.71 8.07
N ASP A 729 14.39 -18.48 8.07
CA ASP A 729 15.17 -18.16 9.27
C ASP A 729 15.44 -16.65 9.25
N SER A 730 14.59 -15.88 9.95
CA SER A 730 14.69 -14.41 9.95
C SER A 730 16.02 -13.93 10.51
N VAL A 731 16.53 -14.58 11.57
CA VAL A 731 17.79 -14.19 12.21
C VAL A 731 18.97 -14.40 11.25
N ALA A 732 19.02 -15.57 10.59
CA ALA A 732 20.07 -15.84 9.61
C ALA A 732 19.97 -14.93 8.37
N PHE A 733 18.76 -14.62 7.91
CA PHE A 733 18.57 -13.72 6.77
C PHE A 733 18.89 -12.25 7.11
N ASP A 734 18.56 -11.78 8.31
CA ASP A 734 18.95 -10.46 8.79
C ASP A 734 20.49 -10.34 8.80
N GLN A 735 21.18 -11.33 9.35
CA GLN A 735 22.65 -11.39 9.35
C GLN A 735 23.23 -11.41 7.94
N LEU A 736 22.70 -12.26 7.05
CA LEU A 736 23.11 -12.33 5.66
C LEU A 736 23.01 -10.97 4.96
N VAL A 737 21.88 -10.29 5.09
CA VAL A 737 21.62 -9.00 4.45
C VAL A 737 22.48 -7.89 5.04
N MET A 738 22.66 -7.86 6.37
CA MET A 738 23.57 -6.92 7.03
C MET A 738 25.02 -7.13 6.55
N GLU A 739 25.54 -8.35 6.58
CA GLU A 739 26.91 -8.64 6.15
C GLU A 739 27.17 -8.33 4.67
N LEU A 740 26.21 -8.66 3.79
CA LEU A 740 26.33 -8.35 2.36
C LEU A 740 26.28 -6.85 2.09
N SER A 741 25.39 -6.12 2.78
CA SER A 741 25.30 -4.67 2.61
C SER A 741 26.50 -3.93 3.18
N ALA A 742 27.19 -4.50 4.18
CA ALA A 742 28.40 -3.94 4.75
C ALA A 742 29.58 -3.89 3.76
N VAL A 743 29.59 -4.72 2.71
CA VAL A 743 30.59 -4.68 1.62
C VAL A 743 30.73 -3.27 1.03
N PHE A 744 29.63 -2.51 0.97
CA PHE A 744 29.63 -1.17 0.39
C PHE A 744 30.34 -0.11 1.24
N LYS A 745 30.67 -0.39 2.51
CA LYS A 745 31.47 0.52 3.36
C LYS A 745 32.87 0.78 2.80
N ASP A 746 33.40 -0.14 2.00
CA ASP A 746 34.71 -0.03 1.39
C ASP A 746 34.70 0.83 0.10
N TYR A 747 33.52 1.22 -0.41
CA TYR A 747 33.35 1.87 -1.71
C TYR A 747 32.77 3.29 -1.56
N LYS A 748 33.61 4.24 -1.15
CA LYS A 748 33.22 5.62 -0.78
C LYS A 748 32.55 6.47 -1.87
N ASP A 749 32.62 6.06 -3.13
CA ASP A 749 31.98 6.75 -4.26
C ASP A 749 30.60 6.17 -4.61
N ILE A 750 30.25 5.04 -4.01
CA ILE A 750 28.93 4.43 -4.14
C ILE A 750 28.05 4.96 -3.00
N TYR A 751 26.86 5.41 -3.37
CA TYR A 751 25.81 5.80 -2.44
C TYR A 751 24.51 5.08 -2.81
N ASN A 752 23.50 5.16 -1.94
CA ASN A 752 22.23 4.49 -2.12
C ASN A 752 22.39 2.97 -2.30
N SER A 753 23.41 2.39 -1.66
CA SER A 753 23.65 0.96 -1.72
C SER A 753 22.66 0.20 -0.84
N SER A 754 22.06 -0.85 -1.36
CA SER A 754 21.17 -1.72 -0.57
C SER A 754 21.24 -3.17 -1.01
N VAL A 755 20.99 -4.06 -0.06
CA VAL A 755 20.76 -5.49 -0.29
C VAL A 755 19.32 -5.77 0.14
N MET A 756 18.54 -6.35 -0.75
CA MET A 756 17.15 -6.76 -0.50
C MET A 756 17.03 -8.26 -0.71
N LEU A 757 16.56 -8.95 0.32
CA LEU A 757 16.14 -10.34 0.25
C LEU A 757 14.62 -10.39 0.43
N ASN A 758 13.92 -10.88 -0.57
CA ASN A 758 12.47 -11.06 -0.51
C ASN A 758 12.10 -12.47 -0.93
N GLY A 759 11.10 -13.05 -0.29
CA GLY A 759 10.62 -14.37 -0.65
C GLY A 759 9.14 -14.59 -0.39
N LEU A 760 8.59 -15.57 -1.09
CA LEU A 760 7.19 -15.94 -1.10
C LEU A 760 7.09 -17.46 -1.05
N GLU A 761 6.52 -17.97 0.02
CA GLU A 761 6.09 -19.35 0.15
C GLU A 761 4.58 -19.40 -0.08
N MET A 762 4.11 -20.30 -0.94
CA MET A 762 2.67 -20.50 -1.11
C MET A 762 2.31 -21.94 -1.42
N ASP A 763 1.07 -22.30 -1.13
CA ASP A 763 0.39 -23.47 -1.68
C ASP A 763 -0.88 -22.98 -2.39
N ILE A 764 -1.06 -23.36 -3.65
CA ILE A 764 -2.23 -23.01 -4.45
C ILE A 764 -3.13 -24.23 -4.62
N TYR A 765 -4.41 -24.03 -4.36
CA TYR A 765 -5.48 -25.02 -4.45
C TYR A 765 -6.43 -24.62 -5.58
N ARG A 766 -6.89 -25.57 -6.39
CA ARG A 766 -7.95 -25.36 -7.40
C ARG A 766 -9.01 -26.45 -7.30
N LEU A 767 -10.28 -26.06 -7.38
CA LEU A 767 -11.42 -26.98 -7.46
C LEU A 767 -12.43 -26.48 -8.49
N THR A 768 -12.83 -27.33 -9.44
CA THR A 768 -13.82 -27.00 -10.48
C THR A 768 -15.04 -27.90 -10.46
N THR A 769 -16.14 -27.45 -11.08
CA THR A 769 -17.37 -28.23 -11.30
C THR A 769 -17.18 -29.44 -12.22
N GLU A 770 -16.08 -29.48 -12.98
CA GLU A 770 -15.69 -30.62 -13.81
C GLU A 770 -14.94 -31.71 -13.03
N GLY A 771 -14.65 -31.46 -11.74
CA GLY A 771 -13.92 -32.42 -10.90
C GLY A 771 -12.40 -32.31 -11.00
N VAL A 772 -11.87 -31.18 -11.49
CA VAL A 772 -10.44 -30.86 -11.37
C VAL A 772 -10.15 -30.47 -9.92
N GLN A 773 -9.22 -31.16 -9.27
CA GLN A 773 -8.78 -30.93 -7.90
C GLN A 773 -7.25 -30.92 -7.85
N LEU A 774 -6.66 -29.73 -7.68
CA LEU A 774 -5.22 -29.53 -7.75
C LEU A 774 -4.68 -28.87 -6.48
N LYS A 775 -3.55 -29.34 -5.97
CA LYS A 775 -2.69 -28.63 -5.01
C LYS A 775 -1.31 -28.52 -5.64
N LYS A 776 -0.75 -27.30 -5.65
CA LYS A 776 0.62 -27.04 -6.09
C LYS A 776 1.38 -26.17 -5.09
N PRO A 777 2.48 -26.66 -4.49
CA PRO A 777 3.37 -25.83 -3.71
C PRO A 777 4.18 -24.93 -4.64
N GLY A 778 4.33 -23.67 -4.23
CA GLY A 778 5.11 -22.64 -4.88
C GLY A 778 6.16 -22.04 -3.93
N GLY A 779 7.19 -21.47 -4.53
CA GLY A 779 8.29 -20.82 -3.82
C GLY A 779 9.03 -19.87 -4.75
N ALA A 780 9.31 -18.68 -4.27
CA ALA A 780 10.23 -17.76 -4.92
C ALA A 780 11.04 -17.01 -3.87
N ILE A 781 12.33 -16.82 -4.14
CA ILE A 781 13.20 -15.94 -3.40
C ILE A 781 14.00 -15.10 -4.39
N SER A 782 14.16 -13.82 -4.08
CA SER A 782 14.97 -12.90 -4.84
C SER A 782 15.95 -12.20 -3.90
N LEU A 783 17.24 -12.25 -4.25
CA LEU A 783 18.28 -11.46 -3.62
C LEU A 783 18.73 -10.41 -4.62
N ALA A 784 18.49 -9.13 -4.32
CA ALA A 784 18.91 -8.01 -5.14
C ALA A 784 19.92 -7.15 -4.40
N VAL A 785 20.95 -6.70 -5.12
CA VAL A 785 21.92 -5.73 -4.65
C VAL A 785 21.89 -4.55 -5.60
N SER A 786 21.84 -3.33 -5.06
CA SER A 786 21.78 -2.10 -5.85
C SER A 786 22.72 -1.05 -5.30
N GLY A 787 23.05 -0.06 -6.14
CA GLY A 787 23.87 1.08 -5.77
C GLY A 787 23.88 2.15 -6.85
N SER A 788 24.33 3.34 -6.48
CA SER A 788 24.43 4.51 -7.36
C SER A 788 25.82 5.13 -7.31
N VAL A 789 26.26 5.72 -8.42
CA VAL A 789 27.53 6.45 -8.54
C VAL A 789 27.32 7.71 -9.38
N ARG A 790 28.08 8.77 -9.07
CA ARG A 790 28.16 9.97 -9.90
C ARG A 790 29.33 9.84 -10.88
N CYS A 791 29.03 9.87 -12.17
CA CYS A 791 29.99 9.75 -13.27
C CYS A 791 30.86 11.02 -13.44
N ASP A 792 32.01 10.86 -14.10
CA ASP A 792 32.97 11.96 -14.34
C ASP A 792 32.43 13.06 -15.26
N ASP A 793 31.41 12.75 -16.06
CA ASP A 793 30.68 13.70 -16.91
C ASP A 793 29.55 14.45 -16.17
N GLY A 794 29.42 14.22 -14.87
CA GLY A 794 28.41 14.84 -14.00
C GLY A 794 27.04 14.16 -14.01
N SER A 795 26.83 13.10 -14.80
CA SER A 795 25.60 12.30 -14.72
C SER A 795 25.59 11.37 -13.51
N SER A 796 24.40 10.91 -13.09
CA SER A 796 24.24 9.89 -12.06
C SER A 796 23.82 8.57 -12.70
N LEU A 797 24.41 7.47 -12.25
CA LEU A 797 24.13 6.12 -12.72
C LEU A 797 23.73 5.24 -11.54
N SER A 798 22.65 4.48 -11.71
CA SER A 798 22.25 3.45 -10.76
C SER A 798 22.21 2.11 -11.48
N ASP A 799 22.60 1.06 -10.77
CA ASP A 799 22.51 -0.30 -11.29
C ASP A 799 22.09 -1.28 -10.19
N SER A 800 21.74 -2.49 -10.59
CA SER A 800 21.41 -3.57 -9.66
C SER A 800 21.72 -4.92 -10.27
N PHE A 801 22.09 -5.90 -9.44
CA PHE A 801 22.02 -7.31 -9.84
C PHE A 801 21.03 -8.07 -8.98
N SER A 802 20.42 -9.12 -9.54
CA SER A 802 19.48 -9.98 -8.80
C SER A 802 19.73 -11.46 -9.04
N LEU A 803 19.43 -12.27 -8.03
CA LEU A 803 19.35 -13.73 -8.10
C LEU A 803 17.91 -14.13 -7.82
N SER A 804 17.29 -14.89 -8.71
CA SER A 804 15.93 -15.42 -8.55
C SER A 804 15.98 -16.93 -8.41
N LEU A 805 15.51 -17.46 -7.28
CA LEU A 805 15.54 -18.88 -6.95
C LEU A 805 14.13 -19.35 -6.51
N GLN A 806 13.89 -20.65 -6.40
CA GLN A 806 12.60 -21.19 -5.92
C GLN A 806 12.59 -21.47 -4.41
N ASN A 807 13.74 -21.78 -3.82
CA ASN A 807 13.84 -22.13 -2.41
C ASN A 807 15.04 -21.42 -1.72
N PRO A 808 14.91 -20.97 -0.46
CA PRO A 808 16.02 -20.42 0.31
C PRO A 808 17.25 -21.34 0.41
N ALA A 809 17.06 -22.66 0.39
CA ALA A 809 18.15 -23.65 0.40
C ALA A 809 19.06 -23.57 -0.83
N GLU A 810 18.61 -22.92 -1.92
CA GLU A 810 19.40 -22.70 -3.13
C GLU A 810 20.31 -21.45 -3.05
N LEU A 811 20.21 -20.65 -1.99
CA LEU A 811 21.05 -19.45 -1.83
C LEU A 811 22.54 -19.85 -1.83
N PRO A 812 23.39 -19.19 -2.63
CA PRO A 812 24.83 -19.40 -2.57
C PRO A 812 25.38 -19.08 -1.17
N SER A 813 26.58 -19.58 -0.88
CA SER A 813 27.25 -19.24 0.38
C SER A 813 27.46 -17.73 0.50
N ILE A 814 27.48 -17.24 1.74
CA ILE A 814 27.69 -15.81 2.02
C ILE A 814 28.98 -15.26 1.39
N GLU A 815 30.05 -16.05 1.36
CA GLU A 815 31.32 -15.64 0.74
C GLU A 815 31.20 -15.47 -0.78
N GLN A 816 30.50 -16.39 -1.47
CA GLN A 816 30.20 -16.24 -2.90
C GLN A 816 29.30 -15.03 -3.17
N LEU A 817 28.35 -14.74 -2.29
CA LEU A 817 27.49 -13.56 -2.40
C LEU A 817 28.27 -12.26 -2.16
N LYS A 818 29.21 -12.24 -1.19
CA LYS A 818 30.13 -11.12 -0.96
C LYS A 818 31.02 -10.86 -2.17
N GLU A 819 31.58 -11.91 -2.78
CA GLU A 819 32.36 -11.79 -4.03
C GLU A 819 31.52 -11.17 -5.16
N ARG A 820 30.27 -11.60 -5.32
CA ARG A 820 29.34 -11.02 -6.30
C ARG A 820 29.01 -9.55 -6.00
N ALA A 821 28.79 -9.21 -4.74
CA ALA A 821 28.55 -7.82 -4.31
C ALA A 821 29.76 -6.91 -4.57
N LYS A 822 30.98 -7.39 -4.30
CA LYS A 822 32.23 -6.69 -4.64
C LYS A 822 32.40 -6.51 -6.14
N ALA A 823 32.20 -7.57 -6.92
CA ALA A 823 32.28 -7.51 -8.37
C ALA A 823 31.27 -6.52 -8.96
N PHE A 824 30.05 -6.46 -8.41
CA PHE A 824 29.04 -5.46 -8.75
C PHE A 824 29.52 -4.04 -8.41
N ALA A 825 29.98 -3.80 -7.18
CA ALA A 825 30.47 -2.49 -6.75
C ALA A 825 31.65 -1.99 -7.63
N GLU A 826 32.62 -2.86 -7.90
CA GLU A 826 33.74 -2.55 -8.81
C GLU A 826 33.27 -2.30 -10.25
N GLY A 827 32.30 -3.06 -10.74
CA GLY A 827 31.69 -2.86 -12.05
C GLY A 827 31.01 -1.50 -12.16
N LEU A 828 30.24 -1.12 -11.14
CA LEU A 828 29.58 0.18 -11.04
C LEU A 828 30.60 1.34 -11.00
N LEU A 829 31.70 1.19 -10.25
CA LEU A 829 32.78 2.18 -10.24
C LEU A 829 33.51 2.29 -11.57
N ARG A 830 33.71 1.19 -12.31
CA ARG A 830 34.27 1.25 -13.67
C ARG A 830 33.34 1.99 -14.63
N LEU A 831 32.02 1.93 -14.41
CA LEU A 831 31.06 2.69 -15.19
C LEU A 831 31.18 4.20 -14.97
N LYS A 832 31.68 4.66 -13.82
CA LYS A 832 31.89 6.08 -13.49
C LYS A 832 32.67 6.84 -14.58
N SER A 833 33.79 6.28 -15.02
CA SER A 833 34.71 6.87 -16.00
C SER A 833 34.52 6.32 -17.43
N THR A 834 33.49 5.50 -17.66
CA THR A 834 33.24 4.89 -18.96
C THR A 834 32.74 5.95 -19.95
N PRO A 835 33.37 6.10 -21.13
CA PRO A 835 32.94 7.09 -22.12
C PRO A 835 31.55 6.77 -22.67
N VAL A 836 30.81 7.79 -23.09
CA VAL A 836 29.51 7.60 -23.73
C VAL A 836 29.66 7.33 -25.23
N VAL A 837 28.67 6.68 -25.84
CA VAL A 837 28.64 6.51 -27.31
C VAL A 837 28.54 7.89 -27.97
N THR A 838 29.55 8.25 -28.77
CA THR A 838 29.66 9.60 -29.36
C THR A 838 29.15 9.69 -30.79
N GLU A 839 29.12 8.55 -31.47
CA GLU A 839 28.74 8.39 -32.86
C GLU A 839 27.31 7.88 -33.01
N TYR A 840 26.68 8.21 -34.13
CA TYR A 840 25.50 7.47 -34.60
C TYR A 840 25.98 6.17 -35.24
N TYR A 841 25.48 5.04 -34.78
CA TYR A 841 25.78 3.73 -35.33
C TYR A 841 24.55 3.12 -35.98
N ASN A 842 24.71 2.55 -37.18
CA ASN A 842 23.70 1.72 -37.82
C ASN A 842 24.39 0.54 -38.51
N GLY A 843 24.42 -0.61 -37.86
CA GLY A 843 25.15 -1.77 -38.35
C GLY A 843 24.99 -3.00 -37.46
N PRO A 844 25.89 -3.99 -37.59
CA PRO A 844 25.78 -5.24 -36.85
C PRO A 844 26.12 -5.07 -35.36
N VAL A 845 25.27 -5.61 -34.49
CA VAL A 845 25.47 -5.66 -33.04
C VAL A 845 25.42 -7.11 -32.58
N MET A 846 26.39 -7.51 -31.76
CA MET A 846 26.39 -8.81 -31.12
C MET A 846 25.73 -8.72 -29.75
N PHE A 847 24.75 -9.57 -29.48
CA PHE A 847 24.17 -9.76 -28.16
C PHE A 847 24.73 -11.02 -27.53
N GLU A 848 25.06 -10.96 -26.24
CA GLU A 848 25.55 -12.10 -25.45
C GLU A 848 24.80 -12.22 -24.12
N GLY A 849 24.77 -13.43 -23.56
CA GLY A 849 24.20 -13.68 -22.25
C GLY A 849 22.70 -13.36 -22.16
N GLY A 850 22.27 -12.79 -21.03
CA GLY A 850 20.86 -12.50 -20.75
C GLY A 850 20.20 -11.53 -21.75
N ALA A 851 20.98 -10.76 -22.51
CA ALA A 851 20.45 -9.90 -23.56
C ALA A 851 19.79 -10.72 -24.69
N VAL A 852 20.35 -11.89 -25.02
CA VAL A 852 19.78 -12.80 -26.03
C VAL A 852 18.43 -13.34 -25.54
N ALA A 853 18.37 -13.82 -24.30
CA ALA A 853 17.13 -14.33 -23.70
C ALA A 853 16.02 -13.26 -23.66
N THR A 854 16.38 -12.01 -23.31
CA THR A 854 15.42 -10.88 -23.28
C THR A 854 14.85 -10.59 -24.66
N ILE A 855 15.69 -10.57 -25.70
CA ILE A 855 15.26 -10.37 -27.10
C ILE A 855 14.27 -11.46 -27.53
N LEU A 856 14.61 -12.72 -27.24
CA LEU A 856 13.77 -13.87 -27.62
C LEU A 856 12.44 -13.85 -26.86
N ALA A 857 12.46 -13.60 -25.55
CA ALA A 857 11.26 -13.53 -24.72
C ALA A 857 10.31 -12.42 -25.18
N ASN A 858 10.81 -11.20 -25.39
CA ASN A 858 9.99 -10.05 -25.78
C ASN A 858 9.30 -10.24 -27.14
N ASN A 859 9.99 -10.88 -28.09
CA ASN A 859 9.47 -11.05 -29.44
C ASN A 859 8.61 -12.32 -29.62
N LEU A 860 8.91 -13.40 -28.89
CA LEU A 860 8.28 -14.71 -29.10
C LEU A 860 7.29 -15.10 -27.99
N LEU A 861 7.56 -14.76 -26.72
CA LEU A 861 6.85 -15.36 -25.57
C LEU A 861 5.75 -14.45 -24.98
N ASN A 862 5.32 -13.43 -25.72
CA ASN A 862 4.19 -12.59 -25.36
C ASN A 862 2.84 -13.23 -25.76
N ARG A 863 1.73 -12.70 -25.22
CA ARG A 863 0.37 -13.08 -25.65
C ARG A 863 0.13 -12.59 -27.07
N GLY A 864 -0.32 -13.50 -27.94
CA GLY A 864 -0.39 -13.26 -29.37
C GLY A 864 0.91 -13.57 -30.11
N GLY A 865 2.01 -13.86 -29.39
CA GLY A 865 3.24 -14.44 -29.91
C GLY A 865 3.10 -15.96 -30.10
N LEU A 866 3.98 -16.74 -29.45
CA LEU A 866 3.86 -18.19 -29.37
C LEU A 866 2.79 -18.67 -28.38
N ILE A 867 2.21 -17.75 -27.60
CA ILE A 867 1.10 -18.01 -26.68
C ILE A 867 -0.20 -17.53 -27.37
N ALA A 868 -1.14 -18.46 -27.55
CA ALA A 868 -2.43 -18.18 -28.17
C ALA A 868 -3.25 -17.16 -27.36
N THR A 869 -4.05 -16.35 -28.07
CA THR A 869 -4.92 -15.34 -27.45
C THR A 869 -6.19 -15.19 -28.29
N ARG A 870 -7.31 -14.85 -27.63
CA ARG A 870 -8.60 -14.57 -28.28
C ARG A 870 -9.20 -13.29 -27.70
N SER A 871 -10.00 -12.59 -28.50
CA SER A 871 -10.78 -11.43 -28.06
C SER A 871 -12.08 -11.34 -28.86
N LEU A 872 -13.09 -10.60 -28.37
CA LEU A 872 -14.34 -10.37 -29.12
C LEU A 872 -14.17 -9.39 -30.29
N GLY A 873 -13.11 -8.57 -30.27
CA GLY A 873 -12.81 -7.63 -31.34
C GLY A 873 -11.75 -8.17 -32.29
N PRO A 874 -11.49 -7.49 -33.42
CA PRO A 874 -10.36 -7.82 -34.27
C PRO A 874 -9.05 -7.63 -33.50
N THR A 875 -8.35 -8.73 -33.25
CA THR A 875 -7.02 -8.73 -32.65
C THR A 875 -6.02 -8.19 -33.69
N ARG A 876 -5.44 -7.00 -33.46
CA ARG A 876 -4.41 -6.44 -34.35
C ARG A 876 -3.03 -6.66 -33.75
N GLY A 877 -2.10 -7.19 -34.56
CA GLY A 877 -0.70 -7.38 -34.17
C GLY A 877 -0.49 -8.62 -33.32
N GLY A 878 0.03 -9.67 -33.95
CA GLY A 878 0.40 -10.95 -33.33
C GLY A 878 1.00 -11.90 -34.38
N LEU A 879 1.59 -13.01 -33.95
CA LEU A 879 2.19 -14.02 -34.83
C LEU A 879 1.16 -15.00 -35.39
N ALA A 880 -0.08 -14.98 -34.89
CA ALA A 880 -1.14 -15.86 -35.37
C ALA A 880 -1.38 -15.69 -36.90
N ASP A 881 -1.30 -14.48 -37.45
CA ASP A 881 -1.45 -14.24 -38.90
C ASP A 881 -0.25 -14.73 -39.72
N GLN A 882 0.88 -15.03 -39.06
CA GLN A 882 2.10 -15.57 -39.65
C GLN A 882 2.24 -17.09 -39.43
N PHE A 883 1.16 -17.76 -39.03
CA PHE A 883 1.16 -19.22 -38.87
C PHE A 883 1.49 -19.91 -40.21
N GLY A 884 2.40 -20.87 -40.16
CA GLY A 884 2.97 -21.53 -41.35
C GLY A 884 4.02 -20.69 -42.10
N GLN A 885 4.31 -19.47 -41.65
CA GLN A 885 5.33 -18.61 -42.25
C GLN A 885 6.62 -18.61 -41.42
N ARG A 886 7.70 -18.14 -42.05
CA ARG A 886 8.98 -17.94 -41.37
C ARG A 886 8.92 -16.66 -40.51
N ILE A 887 9.15 -16.81 -39.21
CA ILE A 887 9.12 -15.70 -38.23
C ILE A 887 10.49 -15.40 -37.62
N ILE A 888 11.45 -16.33 -37.73
CA ILE A 888 12.82 -16.18 -37.21
C ILE A 888 13.82 -16.88 -38.16
N ASP A 889 15.12 -16.71 -37.91
CA ASP A 889 16.19 -17.33 -38.69
C ASP A 889 16.00 -18.85 -38.85
N SER A 890 16.26 -19.37 -40.05
CA SER A 890 16.06 -20.78 -40.41
C SER A 890 16.97 -21.75 -39.68
N HIS A 891 18.04 -21.26 -39.05
CA HIS A 891 18.89 -22.06 -38.18
C HIS A 891 18.29 -22.27 -36.78
N LEU A 892 17.20 -21.60 -36.43
CA LEU A 892 16.60 -21.68 -35.10
C LEU A 892 15.34 -22.55 -35.09
N THR A 893 15.29 -23.48 -34.15
CA THR A 893 14.09 -24.27 -33.81
C THR A 893 13.72 -23.94 -32.37
N VAL A 894 12.44 -23.60 -32.13
CA VAL A 894 11.94 -23.25 -30.79
C VAL A 894 11.05 -24.38 -30.28
N LYS A 895 11.43 -24.96 -29.16
CA LYS A 895 10.70 -26.04 -28.49
C LYS A 895 10.25 -25.61 -27.10
N ASN A 896 9.15 -26.19 -26.62
CA ASN A 896 8.72 -26.12 -25.23
C ASN A 896 8.85 -27.51 -24.59
N TYR A 897 9.69 -27.62 -23.57
CA TYR A 897 9.84 -28.80 -22.74
C TYR A 897 9.09 -28.62 -21.43
N THR A 898 8.34 -29.65 -21.04
CA THR A 898 7.55 -29.66 -19.79
C THR A 898 8.08 -30.69 -18.79
N ALA A 899 8.65 -31.79 -19.28
CA ALA A 899 9.17 -32.89 -18.46
C ALA A 899 10.70 -32.80 -18.18
N LYS A 900 11.39 -31.75 -18.66
CA LYS A 900 12.85 -31.63 -18.54
C LYS A 900 13.24 -30.94 -17.22
N LYS A 901 13.87 -31.69 -16.30
CA LYS A 901 14.27 -31.20 -14.96
C LYS A 901 15.58 -30.42 -14.93
N GLU A 902 16.53 -30.75 -15.82
CA GLU A 902 17.84 -30.11 -15.86
C GLU A 902 18.43 -30.02 -17.28
N TYR A 903 19.38 -29.10 -17.45
CA TYR A 903 20.20 -28.93 -18.64
C TYR A 903 21.64 -28.58 -18.26
N ASN A 904 22.61 -29.39 -18.71
CA ASN A 904 24.04 -29.22 -18.40
C ASN A 904 24.33 -28.99 -16.90
N GLY A 905 23.67 -29.76 -16.03
CA GLY A 905 23.79 -29.64 -14.57
C GLY A 905 23.09 -28.43 -13.94
N THR A 906 22.37 -27.62 -14.73
CA THR A 906 21.54 -26.51 -14.24
C THR A 906 20.09 -26.97 -14.11
N PRO A 907 19.46 -26.87 -12.92
CA PRO A 907 18.03 -27.15 -12.75
C PRO A 907 17.16 -26.20 -13.59
N LEU A 908 16.02 -26.71 -14.09
CA LEU A 908 15.07 -25.96 -14.90
C LEU A 908 13.74 -25.77 -14.16
N TYR A 909 13.39 -24.51 -13.91
CA TYR A 909 12.14 -24.08 -13.26
C TYR A 909 10.90 -24.24 -14.14
N GLY A 910 11.07 -24.45 -15.45
CA GLY A 910 9.98 -24.71 -16.38
C GLY A 910 9.39 -26.13 -16.31
N TYR A 911 9.87 -27.00 -15.41
CA TYR A 911 9.34 -28.35 -15.21
C TYR A 911 7.94 -28.33 -14.56
N TYR A 912 7.05 -29.22 -15.03
CA TYR A 912 5.78 -29.53 -14.38
C TYR A 912 5.13 -30.78 -14.98
N GLU A 913 4.41 -31.54 -14.17
CA GLU A 913 3.71 -32.77 -14.60
C GLU A 913 2.28 -32.49 -15.06
N VAL A 914 1.60 -31.57 -14.39
CA VAL A 914 0.22 -31.17 -14.66
C VAL A 914 0.13 -29.64 -14.68
N ASP A 915 -0.60 -29.10 -15.64
CA ASP A 915 -0.83 -27.66 -15.77
C ASP A 915 -1.89 -27.15 -14.78
N GLY A 916 -2.10 -25.84 -14.70
CA GLY A 916 -3.06 -25.20 -13.79
C GLY A 916 -4.53 -25.52 -14.07
N GLU A 917 -4.85 -26.22 -15.15
CA GLU A 917 -6.19 -26.69 -15.50
C GLU A 917 -6.33 -28.22 -15.34
N GLY A 918 -5.27 -28.92 -14.93
CA GLY A 918 -5.32 -30.37 -14.73
C GLY A 918 -4.90 -31.19 -15.95
N VAL A 919 -4.33 -30.55 -16.98
CA VAL A 919 -3.92 -31.21 -18.21
C VAL A 919 -2.46 -31.64 -18.13
N THR A 920 -2.17 -32.90 -18.46
CA THR A 920 -0.81 -33.39 -18.67
C THR A 920 -0.30 -32.94 -20.04
N PRO A 921 0.73 -32.09 -20.14
CA PRO A 921 1.24 -31.62 -21.41
C PRO A 921 2.05 -32.70 -22.15
N GLU A 922 2.21 -32.51 -23.47
CA GLU A 922 3.27 -33.19 -24.22
C GLU A 922 4.64 -32.87 -23.62
N ALA A 923 5.52 -33.88 -23.51
CA ALA A 923 6.86 -33.70 -22.92
C ALA A 923 7.76 -32.74 -23.72
N GLU A 924 7.59 -32.73 -25.04
CA GLU A 924 8.30 -31.87 -26.00
C GLU A 924 7.30 -31.39 -27.06
N MET A 925 7.26 -30.08 -27.30
CA MET A 925 6.47 -29.45 -28.35
C MET A 925 7.34 -28.57 -29.23
N THR A 926 7.36 -28.81 -30.54
CA THR A 926 8.02 -27.89 -31.50
C THR A 926 7.06 -26.79 -31.89
N LEU A 927 7.35 -25.56 -31.45
CA LEU A 927 6.54 -24.37 -31.74
C LEU A 927 6.96 -23.71 -33.06
N VAL A 928 8.27 -23.66 -33.30
CA VAL A 928 8.89 -23.14 -34.52
C VAL A 928 9.90 -24.16 -35.00
N ASP A 929 9.75 -24.67 -36.23
CA ASP A 929 10.71 -25.58 -36.85
C ASP A 929 11.52 -24.86 -37.92
N LYS A 930 12.85 -24.75 -37.74
CA LYS A 930 13.76 -24.10 -38.70
C LYS A 930 13.25 -22.75 -39.18
N GLY A 931 12.85 -21.91 -38.22
CA GLY A 931 12.32 -20.58 -38.44
C GLY A 931 10.83 -20.49 -38.78
N VAL A 932 10.16 -21.60 -39.10
CA VAL A 932 8.75 -21.65 -39.52
C VAL A 932 7.82 -21.90 -38.33
N PHE A 933 6.87 -21.00 -38.09
CA PHE A 933 5.92 -21.08 -36.98
C PHE A 933 4.82 -22.09 -37.27
N GLY A 934 4.64 -23.10 -36.41
CA GLY A 934 3.71 -24.21 -36.68
C GLY A 934 2.85 -24.69 -35.51
N LYS A 935 3.10 -24.25 -34.28
CA LYS A 935 2.27 -24.60 -33.10
C LYS A 935 2.31 -23.48 -32.07
N MET A 936 1.16 -23.16 -31.49
CA MET A 936 1.06 -22.21 -30.37
C MET A 936 0.82 -22.96 -29.07
N LEU A 937 1.34 -22.41 -27.97
CA LEU A 937 0.93 -22.83 -26.63
C LEU A 937 -0.47 -22.29 -26.35
N ASN A 938 -1.35 -23.14 -25.85
CA ASN A 938 -2.73 -22.77 -25.58
C ASN A 938 -3.24 -23.33 -24.25
N GLY A 939 -4.13 -22.57 -23.61
CA GLY A 939 -4.96 -23.07 -22.53
C GLY A 939 -6.24 -23.71 -23.07
N ARG A 940 -7.27 -23.79 -22.23
CA ARG A 940 -8.57 -24.39 -22.59
C ARG A 940 -9.51 -23.51 -23.44
N ILE A 941 -9.01 -22.39 -23.95
CA ILE A 941 -9.78 -21.44 -24.77
C ILE A 941 -9.33 -21.65 -26.22
N PRO A 942 -10.18 -22.22 -27.09
CA PRO A 942 -9.84 -22.44 -28.49
C PRO A 942 -9.56 -21.15 -29.23
N THR A 943 -8.57 -21.18 -30.12
CA THR A 943 -8.27 -20.12 -31.08
C THR A 943 -8.13 -20.71 -32.48
N LYS A 944 -8.22 -19.88 -33.52
CA LYS A 944 -8.14 -20.33 -34.93
C LYS A 944 -6.93 -21.24 -35.24
N ASN A 945 -5.77 -20.96 -34.64
CA ASN A 945 -4.51 -21.68 -34.90
C ASN A 945 -4.09 -22.61 -33.74
N ALA A 946 -4.88 -22.67 -32.67
CA ALA A 946 -4.68 -23.59 -31.55
C ALA A 946 -6.05 -23.97 -31.00
N LEU A 947 -6.61 -25.04 -31.57
CA LEU A 947 -7.96 -25.48 -31.26
C LEU A 947 -8.03 -26.18 -29.92
N GLU A 948 -6.97 -26.90 -29.52
CA GLU A 948 -6.91 -27.70 -28.30
C GLU A 948 -5.92 -27.13 -27.28
N THR A 949 -6.15 -27.43 -26.01
CA THR A 949 -5.19 -27.13 -24.93
C THR A 949 -3.88 -27.89 -25.13
N THR A 950 -2.75 -27.22 -24.89
CA THR A 950 -1.42 -27.85 -24.90
C THR A 950 -0.92 -28.17 -23.49
N GLY A 951 -1.80 -28.10 -22.47
CA GLY A 951 -1.41 -28.23 -21.07
C GLY A 951 -0.44 -27.13 -20.64
N SER A 952 -0.70 -25.89 -21.05
CA SER A 952 0.22 -24.76 -20.85
C SER A 952 -0.33 -23.70 -19.89
N SER A 953 -1.41 -23.99 -19.16
CA SER A 953 -1.93 -23.11 -18.12
C SER A 953 -1.01 -23.17 -16.89
N ARG A 954 -0.59 -22.02 -16.36
CA ARG A 954 0.35 -21.91 -15.24
C ARG A 954 -0.36 -21.22 -14.08
N PHE A 955 -0.17 -21.75 -12.87
CA PHE A 955 -0.54 -21.04 -11.66
C PHE A 955 0.33 -19.79 -11.52
N MET A 956 -0.33 -18.64 -11.35
CA MET A 956 0.33 -17.37 -11.17
C MET A 956 0.70 -17.20 -9.69
N MET A 957 1.95 -16.84 -9.40
CA MET A 957 2.47 -16.58 -8.06
C MET A 957 2.04 -15.19 -7.55
N ILE A 958 0.76 -14.88 -7.69
CA ILE A 958 0.12 -13.62 -7.29
C ILE A 958 -0.91 -13.95 -6.22
N PRO A 959 -0.50 -14.12 -4.95
CA PRO A 959 -1.36 -14.68 -3.92
C PRO A 959 -2.55 -13.79 -3.57
N GLN A 960 -2.55 -12.50 -3.90
CA GLN A 960 -3.71 -11.61 -3.70
C GLN A 960 -4.84 -11.84 -4.72
N SER A 961 -4.53 -12.48 -5.84
CA SER A 961 -5.47 -12.75 -6.92
C SER A 961 -5.08 -14.08 -7.58
N PRO A 962 -5.24 -15.20 -6.86
CA PRO A 962 -4.75 -16.50 -7.32
C PRO A 962 -5.52 -16.94 -8.56
N THR A 963 -4.81 -17.06 -9.68
CA THR A 963 -5.38 -17.31 -11.01
C THR A 963 -4.45 -18.19 -11.84
N VAL A 964 -4.96 -18.69 -12.96
CA VAL A 964 -4.19 -19.41 -13.98
C VAL A 964 -4.13 -18.63 -15.28
N ALA A 965 -2.99 -18.70 -15.96
CA ALA A 965 -2.82 -18.10 -17.28
C ALA A 965 -1.98 -19.01 -18.17
N THR A 966 -2.24 -19.02 -19.47
CA THR A 966 -1.37 -19.72 -20.42
C THR A 966 0.04 -19.11 -20.39
N GLY A 967 1.04 -19.96 -20.20
CA GLY A 967 2.43 -19.60 -20.06
C GLY A 967 3.35 -20.69 -20.60
N THR A 968 4.65 -20.50 -20.42
CA THR A 968 5.68 -21.40 -20.95
C THR A 968 6.19 -22.38 -19.90
N GLY A 969 6.68 -23.54 -20.34
CA GLY A 969 7.54 -24.41 -19.54
C GLY A 969 9.01 -23.98 -19.70
N THR A 970 9.84 -24.91 -20.18
CA THR A 970 11.21 -24.61 -20.60
C THR A 970 11.26 -24.38 -22.11
N ILE A 971 11.50 -23.13 -22.53
CA ILE A 971 11.68 -22.80 -23.95
C ILE A 971 13.12 -23.09 -24.35
N HIS A 972 13.33 -23.97 -25.32
CA HIS A 972 14.64 -24.23 -25.91
C HIS A 972 14.69 -23.66 -27.33
N VAL A 973 15.52 -22.63 -27.51
CA VAL A 973 15.87 -22.07 -28.82
C VAL A 973 17.13 -22.77 -29.32
N GLN A 974 16.93 -23.90 -29.98
CA GLN A 974 17.99 -24.77 -30.49
C GLN A 974 18.59 -24.21 -31.78
N VAL A 975 19.91 -24.32 -31.92
CA VAL A 975 20.66 -23.83 -33.09
C VAL A 975 21.14 -24.98 -33.98
N ASP A 976 20.73 -24.98 -35.25
CA ASP A 976 21.31 -25.82 -36.30
C ASP A 976 22.45 -25.08 -37.02
N LYS A 977 23.63 -25.72 -37.13
CA LYS A 977 24.83 -25.16 -37.81
C LYS A 977 25.31 -23.80 -37.28
N GLY A 978 25.24 -23.57 -35.97
CA GLY A 978 25.84 -22.39 -35.31
C GLY A 978 27.38 -22.38 -35.40
N ILE A 979 27.99 -21.22 -35.10
CA ILE A 979 29.45 -21.10 -35.00
C ILE A 979 29.91 -21.15 -33.55
N SER A 980 31.14 -21.63 -33.32
CA SER A 980 31.74 -21.65 -31.98
C SER A 980 31.75 -20.25 -31.37
N HIS A 981 31.38 -20.13 -30.10
CA HIS A 981 31.24 -18.84 -29.40
C HIS A 981 32.49 -17.94 -29.54
N GLU A 982 33.69 -18.52 -29.42
CA GLU A 982 34.97 -17.80 -29.58
C GLU A 982 35.15 -17.13 -30.96
N LYS A 983 34.48 -17.62 -32.00
CA LYS A 983 34.52 -17.06 -33.36
C LYS A 983 33.48 -15.96 -33.59
N MET A 984 32.54 -15.76 -32.68
CA MET A 984 31.46 -14.77 -32.83
C MET A 984 32.01 -13.34 -32.98
N LYS A 985 32.98 -12.95 -32.14
CA LYS A 985 33.63 -11.63 -32.27
C LYS A 985 34.31 -11.43 -33.63
N LYS A 986 34.96 -12.47 -34.17
CA LYS A 986 35.57 -12.40 -35.51
C LYS A 986 34.51 -12.23 -36.60
N ALA A 987 33.35 -12.88 -36.45
CA ALA A 987 32.22 -12.71 -37.35
C ALA A 987 31.63 -11.30 -37.27
N LEU A 988 31.49 -10.73 -36.06
CA LEU A 988 31.04 -9.35 -35.86
C LEU A 988 31.95 -8.34 -36.56
N ILE A 989 33.28 -8.46 -36.36
CA ILE A 989 34.26 -7.56 -36.99
C ILE A 989 34.21 -7.66 -38.51
N LYS A 990 34.07 -8.88 -39.04
CA LYS A 990 33.93 -9.11 -40.48
C LYS A 990 32.67 -8.42 -41.02
N ALA A 991 31.51 -8.65 -40.39
CA ALA A 991 30.24 -8.05 -40.79
C ALA A 991 30.27 -6.51 -40.71
N ALA A 992 30.87 -5.95 -39.67
CA ALA A 992 30.98 -4.50 -39.52
C ALA A 992 31.87 -3.86 -40.59
N LYS A 993 32.98 -4.51 -40.99
CA LYS A 993 33.82 -4.07 -42.11
C LYS A 993 33.07 -4.11 -43.43
N GLU A 994 32.31 -5.18 -43.68
CA GLU A 994 31.49 -5.34 -44.89
C GLU A 994 30.37 -4.29 -44.96
N ALA A 995 29.81 -3.92 -43.81
CA ALA A 995 28.81 -2.86 -43.68
C ALA A 995 29.40 -1.43 -43.70
N GLY A 996 30.70 -1.28 -43.96
CA GLY A 996 31.38 0.03 -44.02
C GLY A 996 31.45 0.78 -42.69
N GLN A 997 31.28 0.09 -41.56
CA GLN A 997 31.33 0.70 -40.23
C GLN A 997 32.78 0.94 -39.79
N SER A 998 32.97 1.93 -38.92
CA SER A 998 34.28 2.24 -38.30
C SER A 998 34.52 1.48 -37.00
N CYS A 999 33.47 0.94 -36.39
CA CYS A 999 33.48 0.10 -35.19
C CYS A 999 32.35 -0.94 -35.25
N ALA A 1000 32.29 -1.82 -34.27
CA ALA A 1000 31.12 -2.66 -34.02
C ALA A 1000 30.71 -2.57 -32.54
N TYR A 1001 29.56 -3.13 -32.16
CA TYR A 1001 29.11 -3.13 -30.78
C TYR A 1001 28.76 -4.54 -30.28
N ILE A 1002 29.13 -4.81 -29.02
CA ILE A 1002 28.72 -5.98 -28.26
C ILE A 1002 27.86 -5.50 -27.10
N VAL A 1003 26.74 -6.16 -26.88
CA VAL A 1003 25.81 -5.90 -25.78
C VAL A 1003 25.70 -7.15 -24.94
N ARG A 1004 26.22 -7.08 -23.72
CA ARG A 1004 26.16 -8.19 -22.76
C ARG A 1004 25.07 -7.88 -21.75
N GLY A 1005 24.18 -8.85 -21.55
CA GLY A 1005 23.25 -8.81 -20.42
C GLY A 1005 23.88 -9.50 -19.21
N ILE A 1006 24.12 -8.75 -18.15
CA ILE A 1006 24.23 -9.32 -16.80
C ILE A 1006 22.83 -9.29 -16.18
N SER A 1007 22.53 -10.20 -15.26
CA SER A 1007 21.32 -10.12 -14.43
C SER A 1007 21.28 -8.75 -13.73
N GLY A 1008 20.54 -7.78 -14.29
CA GLY A 1008 20.54 -6.38 -13.90
C GLY A 1008 19.86 -5.45 -14.90
N ALA A 1009 19.67 -4.17 -14.53
CA ALA A 1009 18.92 -3.20 -15.35
C ALA A 1009 19.75 -2.54 -16.46
N THR A 1010 21.08 -2.47 -16.30
CA THR A 1010 21.96 -1.80 -17.27
C THR A 1010 22.64 -2.81 -18.18
N LEU A 1011 22.35 -2.74 -19.49
CA LEU A 1011 23.08 -3.51 -20.49
C LEU A 1011 24.55 -3.05 -20.55
N GLU A 1012 25.49 -3.98 -20.56
CA GLU A 1012 26.90 -3.63 -20.77
C GLU A 1012 27.18 -3.50 -22.27
N VAL A 1013 27.49 -2.28 -22.71
CA VAL A 1013 27.79 -2.00 -24.12
C VAL A 1013 29.29 -1.86 -24.31
N TYR A 1014 29.84 -2.54 -25.31
CA TYR A 1014 31.26 -2.50 -25.68
C TYR A 1014 31.41 -2.08 -27.14
N ARG A 1015 32.16 -1.01 -27.38
CA ARG A 1015 32.62 -0.60 -28.70
C ARG A 1015 33.84 -1.44 -29.09
N VAL A 1016 33.79 -2.09 -30.23
CA VAL A 1016 34.85 -2.97 -30.75
C VAL A 1016 35.62 -2.26 -31.87
N ASP A 1017 36.94 -2.19 -31.72
CA ASP A 1017 37.83 -1.72 -32.79
C ASP A 1017 37.98 -2.81 -33.87
N LEU A 1018 37.76 -2.44 -35.13
CA LEU A 1018 37.76 -3.40 -36.24
C LEU A 1018 39.17 -3.85 -36.65
N LYS A 1019 40.23 -3.15 -36.24
CA LYS A 1019 41.61 -3.48 -36.62
C LYS A 1019 42.17 -4.60 -35.77
N ASP A 1020 42.05 -4.49 -34.45
CA ASP A 1020 42.65 -5.40 -33.47
C ASP A 1020 41.62 -6.18 -32.63
N GLY A 1021 40.33 -5.83 -32.73
CA GLY A 1021 39.26 -6.47 -31.96
C GLY A 1021 39.22 -6.06 -30.49
N ARG A 1022 39.88 -4.97 -30.13
CA ARG A 1022 39.89 -4.43 -28.76
C ARG A 1022 38.50 -3.92 -28.39
N GLU A 1023 38.02 -4.37 -27.23
CA GLU A 1023 36.75 -3.95 -26.64
C GLU A 1023 36.98 -2.75 -25.72
N THR A 1024 36.21 -1.69 -25.92
CA THR A 1024 36.16 -0.52 -25.04
C THR A 1024 34.74 -0.42 -24.52
N ARG A 1025 34.55 -0.54 -23.20
CA ARG A 1025 33.23 -0.36 -22.59
C ARG A 1025 32.75 1.07 -22.86
N VAL A 1026 31.46 1.24 -23.14
CA VAL A 1026 30.81 2.53 -23.40
C VAL A 1026 29.44 2.60 -22.73
N ARG A 1027 28.94 3.80 -22.44
CA ARG A 1027 27.56 4.03 -21.98
C ARG A 1027 26.66 4.44 -23.15
N ALA A 1028 25.54 3.75 -23.33
CA ALA A 1028 24.50 4.12 -24.30
C ALA A 1028 23.26 4.65 -23.54
N THR A 1029 22.70 5.80 -23.95
CA THR A 1029 21.52 6.39 -23.29
C THR A 1029 20.19 5.99 -23.94
N SER A 1030 20.22 5.54 -25.21
CA SER A 1030 19.07 4.99 -25.93
C SER A 1030 19.51 3.77 -26.73
N PHE A 1031 19.25 2.58 -26.19
CA PHE A 1031 19.48 1.32 -26.88
C PHE A 1031 18.15 0.61 -27.09
N ARG A 1032 17.75 0.41 -28.35
CA ARG A 1032 16.55 -0.37 -28.69
C ARG A 1032 16.94 -1.82 -28.95
N LEU A 1033 16.33 -2.74 -28.21
CA LEU A 1033 16.45 -4.17 -28.50
C LEU A 1033 15.82 -4.46 -29.89
N PRO A 1034 16.36 -5.43 -30.66
CA PRO A 1034 15.81 -5.80 -31.95
C PRO A 1034 14.36 -6.28 -31.86
N ASP A 1035 13.54 -5.79 -32.79
CA ASP A 1035 12.21 -6.35 -33.05
C ASP A 1035 12.31 -7.64 -33.88
N LEU A 1036 11.18 -8.33 -34.02
CA LEU A 1036 11.11 -9.62 -34.69
C LEU A 1036 11.57 -9.57 -36.16
N THR A 1037 11.37 -8.45 -36.86
CA THR A 1037 11.81 -8.33 -38.27
C THR A 1037 13.32 -8.45 -38.41
N LYS A 1038 14.06 -7.98 -37.38
CA LYS A 1038 15.52 -8.10 -37.29
C LYS A 1038 15.99 -9.52 -36.95
N LEU A 1039 15.11 -10.39 -36.49
CA LEU A 1039 15.43 -11.78 -36.13
C LEU A 1039 15.18 -12.79 -37.27
N LEU A 1040 14.54 -12.38 -38.37
CA LEU A 1040 14.29 -13.24 -39.55
C LEU A 1040 15.57 -13.73 -40.23
N LYS A 1041 16.64 -12.94 -40.14
CA LYS A 1041 17.96 -13.24 -40.69
C LYS A 1041 19.05 -12.74 -39.75
N LEU A 1042 19.72 -13.67 -39.10
CA LEU A 1042 20.84 -13.40 -38.20
C LEU A 1042 22.17 -13.53 -38.95
N VAL A 1043 23.13 -12.67 -38.63
CA VAL A 1043 24.46 -12.70 -39.25
C VAL A 1043 25.26 -13.90 -38.77
N ALA A 1044 25.18 -14.20 -37.47
CA ALA A 1044 25.77 -15.38 -36.86
C ALA A 1044 25.03 -15.73 -35.56
N ILE A 1045 25.06 -17.01 -35.21
CA ILE A 1045 24.44 -17.56 -34.01
C ILE A 1045 25.46 -18.48 -33.33
N SER A 1046 25.61 -18.34 -32.02
CA SER A 1046 26.52 -19.17 -31.25
C SER A 1046 25.98 -20.60 -31.11
N SER A 1047 26.84 -21.60 -31.25
CA SER A 1047 26.52 -22.99 -30.93
C SER A 1047 26.59 -23.33 -29.43
N LYS A 1048 27.14 -22.41 -28.60
CA LYS A 1048 27.11 -22.54 -27.14
C LYS A 1048 25.73 -22.12 -26.66
N GLU A 1049 25.14 -22.86 -25.73
CA GLU A 1049 23.85 -22.52 -25.12
C GLU A 1049 24.01 -22.17 -23.65
N GLU A 1050 23.09 -21.34 -23.15
CA GLU A 1050 23.00 -20.90 -21.76
C GLU A 1050 21.57 -21.08 -21.24
N VAL A 1051 21.43 -21.11 -19.91
CA VAL A 1051 20.16 -21.31 -19.22
C VAL A 1051 19.79 -20.05 -18.46
N LEU A 1052 18.56 -19.57 -18.63
CA LEU A 1052 17.94 -18.54 -17.82
C LEU A 1052 16.73 -19.12 -17.10
N ASN A 1053 16.78 -19.11 -15.77
CA ASN A 1053 15.61 -19.34 -14.91
C ASN A 1053 15.01 -17.99 -14.52
N TYR A 1054 13.70 -17.85 -14.67
CA TYR A 1054 13.01 -16.58 -14.48
C TYR A 1054 11.53 -16.79 -14.16
N LEU A 1055 10.85 -15.71 -13.76
CA LEU A 1055 9.43 -15.72 -13.39
C LEU A 1055 8.62 -14.82 -14.35
N PRO A 1056 8.47 -15.17 -15.64
CA PRO A 1056 7.69 -14.34 -16.57
C PRO A 1056 6.26 -14.24 -16.07
N ASN A 1057 5.74 -13.02 -15.93
CA ASN A 1057 4.41 -12.78 -15.38
C ASN A 1057 4.16 -13.54 -14.06
N ASN A 1058 5.16 -13.66 -13.17
CA ASN A 1058 5.04 -14.32 -11.87
C ASN A 1058 4.74 -15.84 -11.92
N TYR A 1059 5.22 -16.62 -12.88
CA TYR A 1059 5.20 -18.09 -12.78
C TYR A 1059 6.57 -18.70 -13.12
N PRO A 1060 6.95 -19.86 -12.57
CA PRO A 1060 8.23 -20.51 -12.89
C PRO A 1060 8.36 -20.94 -14.36
N ALA A 1061 9.42 -20.47 -15.01
CA ALA A 1061 9.80 -20.83 -16.38
C ALA A 1061 11.33 -20.87 -16.57
N SER A 1062 11.76 -21.51 -17.65
CA SER A 1062 13.16 -21.57 -18.06
C SER A 1062 13.33 -21.29 -19.54
N MET A 1063 14.51 -20.80 -19.92
CA MET A 1063 14.91 -20.67 -21.31
C MET A 1063 16.31 -21.26 -21.50
N ILE A 1064 16.45 -22.13 -22.50
CA ILE A 1064 17.73 -22.58 -23.05
C ILE A 1064 17.91 -21.83 -24.37
N TYR A 1065 18.97 -21.04 -24.50
CA TYR A 1065 19.13 -20.12 -25.63
C TYR A 1065 20.60 -20.03 -26.07
N PRO A 1066 20.90 -19.61 -27.31
CA PRO A 1066 22.27 -19.43 -27.76
C PRO A 1066 22.98 -18.33 -26.96
N ALA A 1067 24.21 -18.60 -26.54
CA ALA A 1067 25.04 -17.69 -25.75
C ALA A 1067 25.36 -16.36 -26.46
N GLY A 1068 25.16 -16.29 -27.79
CA GLY A 1068 25.27 -15.05 -28.53
C GLY A 1068 24.61 -15.08 -29.91
N VAL A 1069 24.14 -13.91 -30.36
CA VAL A 1069 23.56 -13.68 -31.69
C VAL A 1069 24.08 -12.37 -32.27
N ILE A 1070 24.29 -12.31 -33.59
CA ILE A 1070 24.64 -11.06 -34.30
C ILE A 1070 23.47 -10.63 -35.15
N VAL A 1071 22.97 -9.43 -34.87
CA VAL A 1071 21.81 -8.83 -35.55
C VAL A 1071 22.30 -7.62 -36.34
N ASP A 1072 21.89 -7.50 -37.61
CA ASP A 1072 22.30 -6.41 -38.48
C ASP A 1072 21.31 -5.24 -38.51
N GLY A 1073 21.80 -4.07 -38.92
CA GLY A 1073 21.00 -2.86 -39.11
C GLY A 1073 20.33 -2.39 -37.82
N LEU A 1074 21.06 -2.44 -36.70
CA LEU A 1074 20.64 -1.89 -35.42
C LEU A 1074 21.21 -0.50 -35.21
N VAL A 1075 20.35 0.38 -34.69
CA VAL A 1075 20.69 1.77 -34.45
C VAL A 1075 21.09 1.96 -33.00
N ILE A 1076 22.25 2.55 -32.78
CA ILE A 1076 22.67 3.10 -31.49
C ILE A 1076 22.82 4.61 -31.70
N GLU A 1077 21.99 5.38 -31.00
CA GLU A 1077 22.03 6.82 -31.10
C GLU A 1077 23.19 7.38 -30.29
N LYS A 1078 23.62 8.60 -30.66
CA LYS A 1078 24.56 9.37 -29.87
C LYS A 1078 23.99 9.59 -28.47
N ALA A 1079 24.77 9.25 -27.46
CA ALA A 1079 24.36 9.41 -26.08
C ALA A 1079 24.21 10.90 -25.72
N THR A 1080 23.07 11.24 -25.09
CA THR A 1080 22.83 12.58 -24.53
C THR A 1080 22.97 12.52 -23.03
N VAL A 1081 24.08 13.04 -22.52
CA VAL A 1081 24.36 13.10 -21.09
C VAL A 1081 23.60 14.27 -20.49
N LYS A 1082 22.71 13.98 -19.55
CA LYS A 1082 22.14 15.01 -18.68
C LYS A 1082 23.04 15.16 -17.45
N ALA A 1083 23.98 16.09 -17.51
CA ALA A 1083 24.81 16.41 -16.35
C ALA A 1083 23.93 16.97 -15.22
N GLU A 1084 24.07 16.40 -14.03
CA GLU A 1084 23.45 16.91 -12.81
C GLU A 1084 24.45 17.84 -12.11
N LYS A 1085 23.96 18.83 -11.34
CA LYS A 1085 24.85 19.65 -10.50
C LYS A 1085 25.47 18.78 -9.42
N GLU A 1086 26.68 19.12 -8.99
CA GLU A 1086 27.31 18.45 -7.85
C GLU A 1086 26.42 18.63 -6.60
N PRO A 1087 26.23 17.58 -5.79
CA PRO A 1087 25.46 17.70 -4.55
C PRO A 1087 26.05 18.78 -3.64
N VAL A 1088 25.19 19.64 -3.09
CA VAL A 1088 25.60 20.72 -2.17
C VAL A 1088 26.09 20.22 -0.81
N LEU A 1089 25.86 18.95 -0.50
CA LEU A 1089 26.33 18.27 0.71
C LEU A 1089 27.25 17.11 0.32
N THR A 1090 28.44 17.06 0.92
CA THR A 1090 29.37 15.92 0.76
C THR A 1090 28.76 14.63 1.32
N LEU A 1091 28.90 13.54 0.55
CA LEU A 1091 28.48 12.20 0.95
C LEU A 1091 29.14 11.82 2.30
N PRO A 1092 28.40 11.26 3.29
CA PRO A 1092 28.95 10.97 4.61
C PRO A 1092 30.24 10.15 4.61
N GLN A 1093 30.33 9.14 3.73
CA GLN A 1093 31.51 8.27 3.63
C GLN A 1093 32.78 8.98 3.10
N GLN A 1094 32.61 10.16 2.49
CA GLN A 1094 33.70 11.00 1.97
C GLN A 1094 34.11 12.14 2.93
N ARG A 1095 33.39 12.33 4.03
CA ARG A 1095 33.71 13.36 5.04
C ARG A 1095 35.01 12.96 5.78
N LYS A 1096 35.79 13.97 6.18
CA LYS A 1096 37.09 13.79 6.85
C LYS A 1096 36.96 13.51 8.34
#